data_AF-A0A654ILI8-F1
#
_entry.id   AF-A0A654ILI8-F1
#
_cell.length_a   1.000
_cell.length_b   1.000
_cell.length_c   1.000
_cell.angle_alpha   90.00
_cell.angle_beta   90.00
_cell.angle_gamma   90.00
#
_symmetry.space_group_name_H-M   'P 1'
#
loop_
_entity.id
_entity.type
_entity.pdbx_description
1 polymer ?
#
loop_
_entity_poly.entity_id
_entity_poly.type
_entity_poly.pdbx_seq_one_letter_code
_entity_poly.pdbx_strand_id
1 'polypeptide(L)'
;MKKVLGITLLGSIIATASASVVSCSVGISLDKILNRKNPNTKVLRELTNYSLANLNSATNNTSNDADIIANLQDVLLAVNNHDHYEGSLAEYWDYNKDKDYWKFRIRRNAFWTKIVNNKQVKGPQITGKDIFNTFRYALNRNNTALTIEHFRTNFKYVTELLNFIDKLANPKHNAGKKDALYDPIFDKDVPGNLREKELSSSYFIDRAILAFNMNPTNEQEAKKIALNTSKSTKQLAEESFKNGKIINDGKSNGDKDKAKDGVDPSIFDVGFHLSKKISYFESVISYLAFAPIPEIALQYAKDSGQDANIYAGSAYGKPLSRTAGYNGLWYSGPYVIEEYFPGSKLNLTKNEFYYNKEKVYIDKILYSFINKGDAATRRFLFETGDVSSTKINANDLAGWKKYVGKESDPVFEGTNIIKQKPTTVWAFAFNFNSKGTQIPETIKLDSKGKLVDSKRRTRTDEEDSILNRALALKSLRIMFRYGLNRSLYAKFYSEARDGQDHPVSSQLRNSFTSSYIATYEDTDHKVLPKDSNEKVADYTDFLAKDYYDIAKYNDDNEPINGSSSSSTSNRARRETPTNTASSTNSTTNWEDKSWSDWILEVLRKKGWYNESNIKSWANRFGKVKDQKNLDNKKRVSVYNEGNDAYLENDLLAFTAFLKDDQLQPKNGNGKEDGLFDLNRDPSKVEFKNEELAKEFANLIGVYDKDFNSNEDYQAQDSKLTTLYKKMSLLKKQVKKDLEEISGIKSNNPITIPFLLSPAGSDDYKLKTRRMFEVFSFLTRKKGDNDIDSPFVFDIYQPVDESKYREEESQNKYGLSALGWGPDYDDPTNYLATIKYDGAYDYLQNWTTLFNKSVLNSTNTNSQGVNNKNIKLELAISGKEKADKATLEKAYKNLKDSLQYFTNELTYVDENVQELYERYTKLAKLENFYTLSSAIIIPTHTTQADTLPVISYLDEFSKPTWPTGTHARRLVGVRMFDKIVTKKQFAEQKAKYEQEKTYGYNSLYPMTFDEKSNKNVYFDKFTGSWTKQWKEQYEKTKKQNK
;
A
#
# COMPACT_ATOMS: atom_id res chain seq x y z
N MET A 1 -35.89 -52.02 -0.21
CA MET A 1 -36.77 -51.58 0.91
C MET A 1 -36.82 -50.06 0.83
N LYS A 2 -37.81 -49.35 0.26
CA LYS A 2 -39.26 -49.24 0.54
C LYS A 2 -39.60 -48.76 1.98
N LYS A 3 -40.05 -47.50 2.08
CA LYS A 3 -40.83 -46.81 3.16
C LYS A 3 -40.06 -46.47 4.47
N VAL A 4 -39.88 -45.17 4.84
CA VAL A 4 -40.79 -44.28 5.66
C VAL A 4 -40.78 -44.74 7.13
N LEU A 5 -40.43 -43.99 8.21
CA LEU A 5 -40.46 -42.58 8.70
C LEU A 5 -39.24 -42.38 9.67
N GLY A 6 -38.83 -41.22 10.20
CA GLY A 6 -39.26 -39.81 10.13
C GLY A 6 -38.76 -39.00 11.36
N ILE A 7 -38.62 -37.67 11.24
CA ILE A 7 -38.40 -36.67 12.33
C ILE A 7 -37.01 -36.64 13.01
N THR A 8 -36.01 -36.01 12.37
CA THR A 8 -35.15 -34.91 12.90
C THR A 8 -33.95 -34.65 11.97
N LEU A 9 -34.15 -33.83 10.93
CA LEU A 9 -33.06 -33.38 10.05
C LEU A 9 -33.41 -32.02 9.45
N LEU A 10 -33.10 -30.95 10.20
CA LEU A 10 -33.36 -29.56 9.83
C LEU A 10 -32.29 -28.58 10.35
N GLY A 11 -31.13 -29.11 10.78
CA GLY A 11 -30.04 -28.31 11.32
C GLY A 11 -28.69 -28.97 11.03
N SER A 12 -27.75 -28.12 10.63
CA SER A 12 -26.32 -28.35 10.38
C SER A 12 -25.89 -29.29 9.23
N ILE A 13 -24.94 -28.76 8.44
CA ILE A 13 -23.98 -29.47 7.57
C ILE A 13 -24.57 -30.13 6.30
N ILE A 14 -24.49 -29.40 5.18
CA ILE A 14 -24.16 -30.05 3.90
C ILE A 14 -22.69 -30.46 4.01
N ALA A 15 -22.44 -31.77 3.91
CA ALA A 15 -21.12 -32.33 4.14
C ALA A 15 -20.12 -31.91 3.05
N THR A 16 -18.91 -31.55 3.48
CA THR A 16 -17.75 -31.39 2.61
C THR A 16 -17.32 -32.73 2.02
N ALA A 17 -17.82 -33.06 0.83
CA ALA A 17 -17.36 -34.17 0.02
C ALA A 17 -16.73 -33.63 -1.27
N SER A 18 -15.40 -33.79 -1.38
CA SER A 18 -14.62 -33.80 -2.64
C SER A 18 -15.07 -32.84 -3.76
N ALA A 19 -14.58 -31.59 -3.74
CA ALA A 19 -14.65 -30.66 -4.88
C ALA A 19 -13.67 -31.05 -6.02
N SER A 20 -13.61 -32.33 -6.35
CA SER A 20 -12.89 -32.92 -7.47
C SER A 20 -13.90 -33.55 -8.41
N VAL A 21 -13.94 -33.04 -9.65
CA VAL A 21 -14.72 -33.59 -10.79
C VAL A 21 -16.25 -33.35 -10.80
N VAL A 22 -16.71 -32.10 -10.66
CA VAL A 22 -17.97 -31.66 -11.30
C VAL A 22 -17.85 -30.23 -11.88
N SER A 23 -17.29 -30.11 -13.10
CA SER A 23 -17.46 -28.92 -13.96
C SER A 23 -18.35 -29.21 -15.18
N CYS A 24 -19.24 -30.20 -15.06
CA CYS A 24 -20.27 -30.51 -16.05
C CYS A 24 -21.64 -30.03 -15.57
N SER A 25 -21.95 -28.76 -15.87
CA SER A 25 -23.26 -28.31 -16.34
C SER A 25 -24.54 -28.94 -15.72
N VAL A 26 -24.71 -28.88 -14.41
CA VAL A 26 -26.08 -28.83 -13.83
C VAL A 26 -26.57 -27.39 -14.01
N GLY A 27 -26.92 -27.07 -15.26
CA GLY A 27 -27.15 -25.69 -15.70
C GLY A 27 -28.39 -25.06 -15.07
N ILE A 28 -28.22 -24.35 -13.96
CA ILE A 28 -29.24 -23.42 -13.46
C ILE A 28 -29.34 -22.29 -14.49
N SER A 29 -30.52 -22.17 -15.11
CA SER A 29 -30.76 -21.16 -16.15
C SER A 29 -30.68 -19.74 -15.58
N LEU A 30 -30.23 -18.80 -16.41
CA LEU A 30 -30.14 -17.38 -16.03
C LEU A 30 -31.50 -16.85 -15.55
N ASP A 31 -32.61 -17.25 -16.17
CA ASP A 31 -33.96 -16.88 -15.75
C ASP A 31 -34.32 -17.36 -14.34
N LYS A 32 -33.87 -18.57 -13.95
CA LYS A 32 -34.08 -19.09 -12.59
C LYS A 32 -33.28 -18.28 -11.57
N ILE A 33 -32.06 -17.88 -11.92
CA ILE A 33 -31.22 -17.04 -11.06
C ILE A 33 -31.85 -15.66 -10.90
N LEU A 34 -32.22 -14.99 -11.99
CA LEU A 34 -32.82 -13.65 -12.00
C LEU A 34 -34.13 -13.57 -11.21
N ASN A 35 -34.99 -14.58 -11.36
CA ASN A 35 -36.29 -14.62 -10.70
C ASN A 35 -36.26 -15.22 -9.29
N ARG A 36 -35.11 -15.71 -8.81
CA ARG A 36 -34.99 -16.27 -7.45
C ARG A 36 -35.15 -15.17 -6.40
N LYS A 37 -36.25 -15.24 -5.65
CA LYS A 37 -36.48 -14.39 -4.49
C LYS A 37 -35.61 -14.81 -3.30
N ASN A 38 -34.87 -13.87 -2.72
CA ASN A 38 -34.24 -14.04 -1.42
C ASN A 38 -35.35 -14.05 -0.33
N PRO A 39 -35.49 -15.12 0.46
CA PRO A 39 -36.55 -15.22 1.46
C PRO A 39 -36.37 -14.29 2.67
N ASN A 40 -35.19 -13.70 2.88
CA ASN A 40 -34.94 -12.80 4.00
C ASN A 40 -33.97 -11.67 3.65
N THR A 41 -34.49 -10.47 3.44
CA THR A 41 -33.72 -9.26 3.11
C THR A 41 -32.84 -8.74 4.24
N LYS A 42 -32.87 -9.36 5.42
CA LYS A 42 -32.07 -8.98 6.59
C LYS A 42 -31.01 -10.00 6.98
N VAL A 43 -30.81 -11.07 6.19
CA VAL A 43 -29.82 -12.11 6.45
C VAL A 43 -28.80 -12.15 5.33
N LEU A 44 -27.62 -11.57 5.57
CA LEU A 44 -26.50 -11.63 4.65
C LEU A 44 -25.83 -13.01 4.74
N ARG A 45 -25.57 -13.65 3.60
CA ARG A 45 -24.85 -14.93 3.53
C ARG A 45 -23.53 -14.74 2.79
N GLU A 46 -22.43 -15.05 3.46
CA GLU A 46 -21.08 -14.88 2.94
C GLU A 46 -20.20 -16.11 3.20
N LEU A 47 -18.99 -16.09 2.64
CA LEU A 47 -18.01 -17.16 2.79
C LEU A 47 -16.78 -16.68 3.54
N THR A 48 -16.19 -17.56 4.34
CA THR A 48 -14.84 -17.43 4.87
C THR A 48 -14.03 -18.69 4.57
N ASN A 49 -12.71 -18.58 4.46
CA ASN A 49 -11.78 -19.70 4.31
C ASN A 49 -10.70 -19.71 5.41
N TYR A 50 -10.86 -18.88 6.45
CA TYR A 50 -9.91 -18.74 7.56
C TYR A 50 -10.62 -18.85 8.91
N SER A 51 -9.93 -19.45 9.88
CA SER A 51 -10.35 -19.38 11.28
C SER A 51 -9.77 -18.13 11.92
N LEU A 52 -10.60 -17.42 12.69
CA LEU A 52 -10.20 -16.22 13.42
C LEU A 52 -9.12 -16.58 14.46
N ALA A 53 -7.94 -15.96 14.33
CA ALA A 53 -6.83 -16.22 15.25
C ALA A 53 -7.00 -15.41 16.56
N ASN A 54 -7.44 -14.16 16.44
CA ASN A 54 -7.59 -13.23 17.57
C ASN A 54 -8.54 -12.08 17.19
N LEU A 55 -9.52 -11.75 18.02
CA LEU A 55 -10.48 -10.66 17.73
C LEU A 55 -10.10 -9.29 18.30
N ASN A 56 -8.93 -9.18 18.93
CA ASN A 56 -8.46 -7.93 19.50
C ASN A 56 -7.84 -7.02 18.42
N SER A 57 -8.60 -5.98 18.06
CA SER A 57 -8.23 -4.91 17.13
C SER A 57 -6.90 -4.24 17.44
N ALA A 58 -6.53 -4.08 18.71
CA ALA A 58 -5.28 -3.43 19.12
C ALA A 58 -4.04 -4.31 18.91
N THR A 59 -4.19 -5.60 18.62
CA THR A 59 -3.07 -6.54 18.40
C THR A 59 -3.06 -7.21 17.02
N ASN A 60 -4.21 -7.28 16.35
CA ASN A 60 -4.36 -7.98 15.08
C ASN A 60 -4.15 -7.00 13.92
N ASN A 61 -3.29 -7.38 12.98
CA ASN A 61 -2.98 -6.62 11.76
C ASN A 61 -3.20 -7.47 10.49
N THR A 62 -4.02 -8.53 10.56
CA THR A 62 -4.29 -9.43 9.43
C THR A 62 -5.55 -9.00 8.66
N SER A 63 -5.45 -8.96 7.33
CA SER A 63 -6.55 -8.57 6.44
C SER A 63 -7.80 -9.45 6.63
N ASN A 64 -7.60 -10.75 6.85
CA ASN A 64 -8.66 -11.73 7.02
C ASN A 64 -9.50 -11.44 8.27
N ASP A 65 -8.88 -11.37 9.44
CA ASP A 65 -9.62 -11.11 10.68
C ASP A 65 -10.24 -9.70 10.67
N ALA A 66 -9.64 -8.73 9.95
CA ALA A 66 -10.19 -7.39 9.78
C ALA A 66 -11.56 -7.35 9.08
N ASP A 67 -11.87 -8.28 8.16
CA ASP A 67 -13.20 -8.39 7.52
C ASP A 67 -14.33 -8.59 8.55
N ILE A 68 -14.00 -9.29 9.65
CA ILE A 68 -14.91 -9.54 10.75
C ILE A 68 -14.81 -8.44 11.80
N ILE A 69 -13.60 -8.13 12.29
CA ILE A 69 -13.40 -7.20 13.42
C ILE A 69 -13.90 -5.78 13.07
N ALA A 70 -13.84 -5.34 11.81
CA ALA A 70 -14.40 -4.04 11.37
C ALA A 70 -15.93 -3.91 11.55
N ASN A 71 -16.63 -5.04 11.76
CA ASN A 71 -18.06 -5.09 12.07
C ASN A 71 -18.34 -5.33 13.57
N LEU A 72 -17.32 -5.70 14.36
CA LEU A 72 -17.38 -5.91 15.82
C LEU A 72 -16.90 -4.69 16.61
N GLN A 73 -15.96 -3.92 16.04
CA GLN A 73 -15.40 -2.71 16.64
C GLN A 73 -15.58 -1.50 15.73
N ASP A 74 -15.91 -0.37 16.35
CA ASP A 74 -15.99 0.91 15.67
C ASP A 74 -14.70 1.73 15.93
N VAL A 75 -14.47 2.75 15.10
CA VAL A 75 -13.28 3.62 15.15
C VAL A 75 -13.70 5.08 15.33
N LEU A 76 -12.75 6.01 15.49
CA LEU A 76 -13.10 7.43 15.62
C LEU A 76 -13.78 8.00 14.36
N LEU A 77 -13.25 7.69 13.18
CA LEU A 77 -13.69 8.20 11.88
C LEU A 77 -13.95 7.04 10.91
N ALA A 78 -15.04 7.08 10.16
CA ALA A 78 -15.34 6.09 9.13
C ALA A 78 -15.62 6.77 7.79
N VAL A 79 -15.16 6.18 6.69
CA VAL A 79 -15.50 6.68 5.35
C VAL A 79 -16.84 6.09 4.91
N ASN A 80 -17.72 6.93 4.39
CA ASN A 80 -19.05 6.54 3.94
C ASN A 80 -19.06 5.97 2.50
N ASN A 81 -20.25 5.73 1.95
CA ASN A 81 -20.45 5.27 0.58
C ASN A 81 -20.14 6.33 -0.50
N HIS A 82 -19.93 7.59 -0.12
CA HIS A 82 -19.60 8.73 -0.98
C HIS A 82 -18.13 9.17 -0.87
N ASP A 83 -17.26 8.29 -0.36
CA ASP A 83 -15.82 8.53 -0.21
C ASP A 83 -15.45 9.71 0.73
N HIS A 84 -16.32 10.10 1.66
CA HIS A 84 -16.06 11.15 2.64
C HIS A 84 -15.92 10.63 4.07
N TYR A 85 -14.95 11.18 4.82
CA TYR A 85 -14.80 10.92 6.26
C TYR A 85 -15.99 11.50 7.04
N GLU A 86 -16.66 10.64 7.78
CA GLU A 86 -17.69 10.98 8.75
C GLU A 86 -17.22 10.65 10.17
N GLY A 87 -17.72 11.40 11.14
CA GLY A 87 -17.46 11.10 12.55
C GLY A 87 -18.17 9.79 12.93
N SER A 88 -17.40 8.75 13.23
CA SER A 88 -17.97 7.49 13.76
C SER A 88 -18.06 7.57 15.27
N LEU A 89 -17.13 7.03 16.08
CA LEU A 89 -17.16 7.23 17.54
C LEU A 89 -16.89 8.69 17.95
N ALA A 90 -16.26 9.49 17.09
CA ALA A 90 -16.12 10.93 17.27
C ALA A 90 -17.32 11.70 16.68
N GLU A 91 -17.81 12.72 17.39
CA GLU A 91 -18.78 13.70 16.85
C GLU A 91 -18.08 14.79 16.03
N TYR A 92 -16.88 15.20 16.48
CA TYR A 92 -16.12 16.30 15.94
C TYR A 92 -14.62 16.11 16.20
N TRP A 93 -13.78 16.68 15.34
CA TRP A 93 -12.33 16.72 15.51
C TRP A 93 -11.74 18.01 14.94
N ASP A 94 -10.55 18.37 15.41
CA ASP A 94 -9.85 19.61 15.10
C ASP A 94 -8.33 19.41 15.31
N TYR A 95 -7.51 20.32 14.76
CA TYR A 95 -6.05 20.23 14.82
C TYR A 95 -5.37 21.60 14.96
N ASN A 96 -4.12 21.61 15.42
CA ASN A 96 -3.32 22.83 15.49
C ASN A 96 -2.77 23.25 14.10
N LYS A 97 -2.20 24.46 13.99
CA LYS A 97 -1.72 25.03 12.71
C LYS A 97 -0.75 24.10 11.97
N ASP A 98 0.12 23.41 12.70
CA ASP A 98 1.17 22.55 12.16
C ASP A 98 0.72 21.10 11.89
N LYS A 99 -0.52 20.74 12.26
CA LYS A 99 -1.09 19.39 12.15
C LYS A 99 -0.26 18.30 12.85
N ASP A 100 0.46 18.66 13.91
CA ASP A 100 1.19 17.75 14.80
C ASP A 100 0.48 17.56 16.17
N TYR A 101 -0.64 18.24 16.40
CA TYR A 101 -1.58 17.95 17.49
C TYR A 101 -3.02 17.91 16.99
N TRP A 102 -3.70 16.78 17.22
CA TRP A 102 -5.09 16.51 16.80
C TRP A 102 -5.95 16.12 18.01
N LYS A 103 -7.21 16.52 18.03
CA LYS A 103 -8.12 16.36 19.18
C LYS A 103 -9.55 16.03 18.74
N PHE A 104 -10.23 15.20 19.52
CA PHE A 104 -11.52 14.59 19.17
C PHE A 104 -12.51 14.71 20.32
N ARG A 105 -13.77 14.94 19.98
CA ARG A 105 -14.94 14.88 20.87
C ARG A 105 -15.66 13.56 20.65
N ILE A 106 -15.87 12.78 21.72
CA ILE A 106 -16.44 11.43 21.66
C ILE A 106 -17.95 11.46 21.90
N ARG A 107 -18.70 10.60 21.20
CA ARG A 107 -20.15 10.47 21.34
C ARG A 107 -20.59 10.19 22.78
N ARG A 108 -21.62 10.90 23.22
CA ARG A 108 -22.23 10.67 24.54
C ARG A 108 -23.19 9.48 24.57
N ASN A 109 -23.72 9.07 23.42
CA ASN A 109 -24.65 7.94 23.29
C ASN A 109 -23.99 6.61 22.87
N ALA A 110 -22.65 6.54 22.79
CA ALA A 110 -21.92 5.32 22.46
C ALA A 110 -21.64 4.47 23.72
N PHE A 111 -22.01 3.19 23.69
CA PHE A 111 -21.83 2.27 24.82
C PHE A 111 -21.21 0.95 24.36
N TRP A 112 -20.39 0.38 25.23
CA TRP A 112 -19.90 -0.98 25.08
C TRP A 112 -21.06 -1.98 25.10
N THR A 113 -20.90 -3.11 24.40
CA THR A 113 -21.79 -4.27 24.51
C THR A 113 -21.00 -5.49 24.97
N LYS A 114 -21.58 -6.26 25.90
CA LYS A 114 -20.98 -7.47 26.47
C LYS A 114 -21.84 -8.68 26.11
N ILE A 115 -21.24 -9.86 26.02
CA ILE A 115 -21.99 -11.12 25.94
C ILE A 115 -21.91 -11.83 27.30
N VAL A 116 -23.07 -12.04 27.92
CA VAL A 116 -23.20 -12.76 29.20
C VAL A 116 -24.27 -13.82 29.02
N ASN A 117 -23.91 -15.09 29.24
CA ASN A 117 -24.80 -16.24 29.03
C ASN A 117 -25.51 -16.22 27.66
N ASN A 118 -24.73 -15.97 26.59
CA ASN A 118 -25.18 -15.84 25.20
C ASN A 118 -26.23 -14.73 24.94
N LYS A 119 -26.32 -13.73 25.83
CA LYS A 119 -27.18 -12.55 25.66
C LYS A 119 -26.36 -11.27 25.62
N GLN A 120 -26.83 -10.30 24.83
CA GLN A 120 -26.26 -8.95 24.80
C GLN A 120 -26.61 -8.21 26.09
N VAL A 121 -25.62 -7.55 26.69
CA VAL A 121 -25.78 -6.71 27.89
C VAL A 121 -25.11 -5.36 27.65
N LYS A 122 -25.84 -4.28 27.92
CA LYS A 122 -25.32 -2.91 27.82
C LYS A 122 -24.17 -2.71 28.81
N GLY A 123 -23.03 -2.26 28.31
CA GLY A 123 -21.84 -1.91 29.07
C GLY A 123 -21.75 -0.42 29.41
N PRO A 124 -20.61 0.01 29.97
CA PRO A 124 -20.36 1.43 30.23
C PRO A 124 -20.28 2.24 28.92
N GLN A 125 -20.41 3.56 29.05
CA GLN A 125 -20.22 4.49 27.94
C GLN A 125 -18.78 4.39 27.41
N ILE A 126 -18.61 4.54 26.09
CA ILE A 126 -17.30 4.65 25.45
C ILE A 126 -16.83 6.10 25.58
N THR A 127 -15.57 6.30 25.97
CA THR A 127 -14.98 7.60 26.30
C THR A 127 -13.59 7.76 25.69
N GLY A 128 -13.00 8.96 25.76
CA GLY A 128 -11.60 9.17 25.37
C GLY A 128 -10.60 8.31 26.15
N LYS A 129 -10.94 7.90 27.38
CA LYS A 129 -10.11 6.94 28.15
C LYS A 129 -10.05 5.57 27.50
N ASP A 130 -11.09 5.10 26.82
CA ASP A 130 -11.08 3.81 26.11
C ASP A 130 -10.17 3.84 24.88
N ILE A 131 -9.94 5.02 24.28
CA ILE A 131 -8.95 5.23 23.22
C ILE A 131 -7.52 5.28 23.81
N PHE A 132 -7.34 5.92 24.96
CA PHE A 132 -6.07 5.88 25.69
C PHE A 132 -5.73 4.47 26.20
N ASN A 133 -6.73 3.67 26.55
CA ASN A 133 -6.56 2.26 26.87
C ASN A 133 -6.00 1.46 25.68
N THR A 134 -6.39 1.78 24.44
CA THR A 134 -5.82 1.15 23.24
C THR A 134 -4.32 1.40 23.14
N PHE A 135 -3.87 2.64 23.36
CA PHE A 135 -2.44 3.00 23.41
C PHE A 135 -1.69 2.24 24.51
N ARG A 136 -2.23 2.23 25.74
CA ARG A 136 -1.68 1.48 26.89
C ARG A 136 -1.58 -0.02 26.60
N TYR A 137 -2.59 -0.58 25.96
CA TYR A 137 -2.68 -2.00 25.65
C TYR A 137 -1.70 -2.40 24.54
N ALA A 138 -1.66 -1.67 23.43
CA ALA A 138 -0.84 -2.01 22.26
C ALA A 138 0.66 -1.86 22.54
N LEU A 139 1.07 -0.84 23.31
CA LEU A 139 2.48 -0.59 23.63
C LEU A 139 3.01 -1.41 24.81
N ASN A 140 2.17 -2.18 25.49
CA ASN A 140 2.63 -3.14 26.49
C ASN A 140 3.24 -4.36 25.78
N ARG A 141 4.58 -4.50 25.81
CA ARG A 141 5.32 -5.54 25.06
C ARG A 141 4.81 -6.97 25.30
N ASN A 142 4.23 -7.26 26.46
CA ASN A 142 3.70 -8.58 26.79
C ASN A 142 2.42 -8.94 26.02
N ASN A 143 1.70 -7.95 25.49
CA ASN A 143 0.51 -8.16 24.66
C ASN A 143 0.85 -8.49 23.20
N THR A 144 2.13 -8.39 22.81
CA THR A 144 2.67 -8.79 21.50
C THR A 144 1.86 -8.24 20.31
N ALA A 145 1.58 -6.95 20.30
CA ALA A 145 0.75 -6.33 19.28
C ALA A 145 1.47 -6.21 17.92
N LEU A 146 0.84 -6.74 16.86
CA LEU A 146 1.34 -6.66 15.48
C LEU A 146 1.12 -5.26 14.84
N THR A 147 0.55 -4.33 15.61
CA THR A 147 0.14 -2.98 15.21
C THR A 147 1.09 -1.89 15.72
N ILE A 148 2.12 -2.26 16.50
CA ILE A 148 3.01 -1.30 17.22
C ILE A 148 3.62 -0.26 16.27
N GLU A 149 3.97 -0.63 15.05
CA GLU A 149 4.55 0.30 14.06
C GLU A 149 3.61 1.44 13.67
N HIS A 150 2.28 1.21 13.68
CA HIS A 150 1.28 2.28 13.48
C HIS A 150 1.34 3.32 14.61
N PHE A 151 1.66 2.90 15.83
CA PHE A 151 1.87 3.82 16.96
C PHE A 151 3.24 4.49 16.90
N ARG A 152 4.29 3.72 16.63
CA ARG A 152 5.69 4.17 16.58
C ARG A 152 5.94 5.20 15.49
N THR A 153 5.32 5.03 14.33
CA THR A 153 5.49 5.93 13.17
C THR A 153 4.74 7.26 13.35
N ASN A 154 3.57 7.25 13.99
CA ASN A 154 2.66 8.39 13.96
C ASN A 154 2.62 9.25 15.24
N PHE A 155 2.95 8.72 16.42
CA PHE A 155 2.83 9.47 17.68
C PHE A 155 4.17 9.82 18.30
N LYS A 156 4.22 10.98 18.97
CA LYS A 156 5.43 11.53 19.59
C LYS A 156 5.92 10.64 20.73
N TYR A 157 7.24 10.57 20.91
CA TYR A 157 7.90 9.82 21.98
C TYR A 157 7.61 8.30 22.04
N VAL A 158 6.94 7.69 21.06
CA VAL A 158 6.62 6.25 21.12
C VAL A 158 7.86 5.37 20.88
N THR A 159 8.82 5.80 20.06
CA THR A 159 10.10 5.09 19.91
C THR A 159 10.88 5.10 21.22
N GLU A 160 10.91 6.23 21.91
CA GLU A 160 11.54 6.44 23.21
C GLU A 160 10.83 5.65 24.32
N LEU A 161 9.50 5.58 24.29
CA LEU A 161 8.69 4.74 25.19
C LEU A 161 8.99 3.25 25.00
N LEU A 162 9.02 2.75 23.76
CA LEU A 162 9.34 1.35 23.48
C LEU A 162 10.76 1.01 23.95
N ASN A 163 11.73 1.91 23.73
CA ASN A 163 13.09 1.78 24.23
C ASN A 163 13.17 1.79 25.76
N PHE A 164 12.42 2.67 26.43
CA PHE A 164 12.31 2.72 27.89
C PHE A 164 11.73 1.43 28.47
N ILE A 165 10.66 0.88 27.88
CA ILE A 165 10.07 -0.39 28.29
C ILE A 165 11.08 -1.53 28.10
N ASP A 166 11.86 -1.54 27.01
CA ASP A 166 12.89 -2.57 26.82
C ASP A 166 14.02 -2.45 27.86
N LYS A 167 14.51 -1.24 28.18
CA LYS A 167 15.47 -1.03 29.29
C LYS A 167 14.97 -1.57 30.63
N LEU A 168 13.69 -1.36 30.94
CA LEU A 168 13.07 -1.86 32.18
C LEU A 168 12.99 -3.39 32.23
N ALA A 169 12.63 -4.03 31.11
CA ALA A 169 12.10 -5.39 31.07
C ALA A 169 12.96 -6.40 30.28
N ASN A 170 14.04 -5.98 29.63
CA ASN A 170 14.93 -6.84 28.85
C ASN A 170 16.30 -6.96 29.54
N PRO A 171 16.64 -8.12 30.13
CA PRO A 171 17.92 -8.29 30.82
C PRO A 171 19.14 -8.29 29.88
N LYS A 172 18.95 -8.18 28.57
CA LYS A 172 19.98 -8.22 27.52
C LYS A 172 20.07 -6.94 26.67
N HIS A 173 19.33 -5.88 27.02
CA HIS A 173 19.21 -4.64 26.24
C HIS A 173 20.55 -4.09 25.72
N ASN A 174 21.54 -3.91 26.61
CA ASN A 174 22.84 -3.32 26.27
C ASN A 174 23.84 -4.39 25.85
N ALA A 175 23.79 -4.82 24.59
CA ALA A 175 24.70 -5.81 24.00
C ALA A 175 24.83 -7.10 24.84
N GLY A 176 23.70 -7.62 25.33
CA GLY A 176 23.65 -8.81 26.19
C GLY A 176 23.76 -8.54 27.69
N LYS A 177 23.85 -7.28 28.12
CA LYS A 177 23.84 -6.87 29.54
C LYS A 177 22.55 -6.12 29.91
N LYS A 178 22.25 -6.13 31.21
CA LYS A 178 21.16 -5.37 31.84
C LYS A 178 21.42 -3.86 31.72
N ASP A 179 20.36 -3.08 31.53
CA ASP A 179 20.40 -1.63 31.69
C ASP A 179 20.37 -1.25 33.18
N ALA A 180 20.79 -0.03 33.53
CA ALA A 180 20.68 0.50 34.89
C ALA A 180 19.22 0.68 35.34
N LEU A 181 18.28 0.84 34.40
CA LEU A 181 16.86 0.89 34.66
C LEU A 181 16.21 -0.50 34.81
N TYR A 182 16.88 -1.59 34.43
CA TYR A 182 16.31 -2.94 34.50
C TYR A 182 15.79 -3.26 35.90
N ASP A 183 14.62 -3.91 35.97
CA ASP A 183 14.06 -4.42 37.22
C ASP A 183 13.26 -5.70 36.95
N PRO A 184 13.52 -6.82 37.66
CA PRO A 184 12.81 -8.08 37.48
C PRO A 184 11.28 -7.98 37.55
N ILE A 185 10.74 -6.93 38.17
CA ILE A 185 9.29 -6.73 38.27
C ILE A 185 8.61 -6.42 36.93
N PHE A 186 9.35 -5.89 35.94
CA PHE A 186 8.86 -5.70 34.57
C PHE A 186 9.22 -6.86 33.64
N ASP A 187 10.03 -7.83 34.06
CA ASP A 187 10.44 -8.96 33.22
C ASP A 187 9.47 -10.16 33.41
N LYS A 188 8.77 -10.55 32.33
CA LYS A 188 7.86 -11.70 32.34
C LYS A 188 8.57 -13.05 32.28
N ASP A 189 9.83 -13.09 31.88
CA ASP A 189 10.61 -14.31 31.62
C ASP A 189 11.44 -14.77 32.84
N VAL A 190 11.18 -14.15 34.01
CA VAL A 190 11.72 -14.60 35.31
C VAL A 190 11.06 -15.92 35.77
N PRO A 191 11.76 -16.77 36.55
CA PRO A 191 11.21 -18.05 37.00
C PRO A 191 9.88 -17.94 37.76
N GLY A 192 8.91 -18.79 37.40
CA GLY A 192 7.59 -18.89 38.04
C GLY A 192 6.51 -19.37 37.08
N ASN A 193 5.24 -19.21 37.48
CA ASN A 193 4.10 -19.44 36.58
C ASN A 193 4.07 -18.37 35.48
N LEU A 194 4.18 -18.81 34.22
CA LEU A 194 4.25 -17.93 33.05
C LEU A 194 3.11 -16.90 32.98
N ARG A 195 1.87 -17.29 33.30
CA ARG A 195 0.70 -16.40 33.23
C ARG A 195 0.67 -15.39 34.37
N GLU A 196 1.06 -15.79 35.57
CA GLU A 196 1.18 -14.88 36.72
C GLU A 196 2.32 -13.87 36.51
N LYS A 197 3.45 -14.31 35.95
CA LYS A 197 4.57 -13.44 35.60
C LYS A 197 4.24 -12.48 34.47
N GLU A 198 3.59 -12.96 33.41
CA GLU A 198 3.05 -12.11 32.34
C GLU A 198 2.12 -11.02 32.92
N LEU A 199 1.13 -11.39 33.73
CA LEU A 199 0.17 -10.42 34.29
C LEU A 199 0.84 -9.43 35.25
N SER A 200 1.71 -9.91 36.15
CA SER A 200 2.46 -9.05 37.07
C SER A 200 3.37 -8.05 36.34
N SER A 201 4.16 -8.53 35.38
CA SER A 201 5.00 -7.68 34.52
C SER A 201 4.15 -6.69 33.72
N SER A 202 3.03 -7.13 33.15
CA SER A 202 2.14 -6.27 32.36
C SER A 202 1.51 -5.16 33.19
N TYR A 203 1.14 -5.43 34.44
CA TYR A 203 0.66 -4.42 35.39
C TYR A 203 1.67 -3.29 35.60
N PHE A 204 2.94 -3.63 35.87
CA PHE A 204 3.98 -2.61 36.07
C PHE A 204 4.37 -1.91 34.76
N ILE A 205 4.38 -2.60 33.61
CA ILE A 205 4.61 -1.98 32.29
C ILE A 205 3.50 -0.99 31.95
N ASP A 206 2.23 -1.29 32.22
CA ASP A 206 1.12 -0.34 32.04
C ASP A 206 1.32 0.93 32.90
N ARG A 207 1.69 0.77 34.18
CA ARG A 207 2.05 1.90 35.05
C ARG A 207 3.26 2.69 34.52
N ALA A 208 4.24 2.03 33.88
CA ALA A 208 5.37 2.68 33.25
C ALA A 208 4.98 3.47 32.00
N ILE A 209 4.07 2.95 31.17
CA ILE A 209 3.48 3.68 30.03
C ILE A 209 2.75 4.93 30.51
N LEU A 210 1.92 4.80 31.55
CA LEU A 210 1.21 5.93 32.16
C LEU A 210 2.17 7.00 32.71
N ALA A 211 3.24 6.59 33.39
CA ALA A 211 4.24 7.50 33.94
C ALA A 211 5.07 8.21 32.86
N PHE A 212 5.48 7.47 31.82
CA PHE A 212 6.27 8.01 30.71
C PHE A 212 5.46 8.96 29.83
N ASN A 213 4.16 8.69 29.61
CA ASN A 213 3.29 9.63 28.89
C ASN A 213 3.25 11.03 29.55
N MET A 214 3.41 11.13 30.88
CA MET A 214 3.57 12.43 31.56
C MET A 214 4.99 13.00 31.47
N ASN A 215 6.01 12.15 31.58
CA ASN A 215 7.42 12.54 31.73
C ASN A 215 8.34 11.85 30.69
N PRO A 216 8.13 12.04 29.37
CA PRO A 216 8.84 11.29 28.33
C PRO A 216 10.34 11.60 28.23
N THR A 217 10.80 12.65 28.91
CA THR A 217 12.22 13.08 28.94
C THR A 217 12.94 12.70 30.23
N ASN A 218 12.30 11.96 31.15
CA ASN A 218 12.93 11.52 32.41
C ASN A 218 12.51 10.08 32.76
N GLU A 219 13.22 9.12 32.16
CA GLU A 219 13.02 7.68 32.36
C GLU A 219 13.13 7.24 33.84
N GLN A 220 13.98 7.91 34.63
CA GLN A 220 14.25 7.58 36.02
C GLN A 220 13.06 7.95 36.93
N GLU A 221 12.51 9.15 36.75
CA GLU A 221 11.29 9.55 37.45
C GLU A 221 10.07 8.77 36.94
N ALA A 222 10.00 8.45 35.64
CA ALA A 222 8.96 7.57 35.10
C ALA A 222 8.98 6.17 35.75
N LYS A 223 10.16 5.54 35.91
CA LYS A 223 10.32 4.27 36.64
C LYS A 223 9.87 4.41 38.11
N LYS A 224 10.27 5.48 38.79
CA LYS A 224 9.90 5.76 40.19
C LYS A 224 8.39 5.91 40.38
N ILE A 225 7.71 6.61 39.48
CA ILE A 225 6.24 6.74 39.49
C ILE A 225 5.57 5.40 39.22
N ALA A 226 6.08 4.61 38.26
CA ALA A 226 5.53 3.29 37.91
C ALA A 226 5.53 2.32 39.11
N LEU A 227 6.66 2.27 39.83
CA LEU A 227 6.85 1.42 41.02
C LEU A 227 6.07 1.90 42.26
N ASN A 228 5.68 3.18 42.34
CA ASN A 228 4.98 3.71 43.50
C ASN A 228 3.49 3.30 43.52
N THR A 229 3.18 2.18 44.16
CA THR A 229 1.81 1.63 44.27
C THR A 229 0.91 2.31 45.31
N SER A 230 1.37 3.35 46.02
CA SER A 230 0.51 4.11 46.94
C SER A 230 -0.65 4.83 46.24
N LYS A 231 -0.50 5.09 44.94
CA LYS A 231 -1.54 5.60 44.04
C LYS A 231 -2.03 4.46 43.15
N SER A 232 -3.36 4.30 43.05
CA SER A 232 -3.93 3.27 42.19
C SER A 232 -3.63 3.55 40.71
N THR A 233 -3.61 2.49 39.92
CA THR A 233 -3.39 2.53 38.47
C THR A 233 -4.49 3.36 37.80
N LYS A 234 -5.71 3.33 38.34
CA LYS A 234 -6.83 4.16 37.90
C LYS A 234 -6.59 5.66 38.12
N GLN A 235 -6.14 6.06 39.31
CA GLN A 235 -5.77 7.45 39.60
C GLN A 235 -4.57 7.91 38.75
N LEU A 236 -3.55 7.05 38.59
CA LEU A 236 -2.40 7.31 37.74
C LEU A 236 -2.80 7.47 36.26
N ALA A 237 -3.77 6.68 35.78
CA ALA A 237 -4.30 6.81 34.43
C ALA A 237 -5.06 8.14 34.22
N GLU A 238 -5.76 8.64 35.24
CA GLU A 238 -6.44 9.94 35.17
C GLU A 238 -5.46 11.11 35.12
N GLU A 239 -4.42 11.09 35.95
CA GLU A 239 -3.35 12.10 35.91
C GLU A 239 -2.56 12.04 34.60
N SER A 240 -2.26 10.84 34.11
CA SER A 240 -1.57 10.63 32.84
C SER A 240 -2.39 11.12 31.65
N PHE A 241 -3.69 10.82 31.63
CA PHE A 241 -4.57 11.28 30.57
C PHE A 241 -4.79 12.80 30.61
N LYS A 242 -4.77 13.44 31.78
CA LYS A 242 -4.88 14.91 31.85
C LYS A 242 -3.61 15.63 31.39
N ASN A 243 -2.43 15.13 31.78
CA ASN A 243 -1.16 15.86 31.65
C ASN A 243 -0.25 15.36 30.51
N GLY A 244 -0.67 14.31 29.80
CA GLY A 244 0.13 13.56 28.85
C GLY A 244 0.70 14.34 27.67
N LYS A 245 1.85 13.84 27.19
CA LYS A 245 2.68 14.41 26.12
C LYS A 245 2.66 13.57 24.83
N ILE A 246 2.00 12.41 24.86
CA ILE A 246 1.75 11.54 23.70
C ILE A 246 0.25 11.50 23.43
N ILE A 247 -0.53 11.09 24.43
CA ILE A 247 -1.99 11.18 24.45
C ILE A 247 -2.44 11.93 25.71
N ASN A 248 -3.44 12.79 25.56
CA ASN A 248 -4.12 13.44 26.66
C ASN A 248 -5.64 13.53 26.45
N ASP A 249 -6.36 14.23 27.32
CA ASP A 249 -7.83 14.38 27.28
C ASP A 249 -8.34 15.44 26.28
N GLY A 250 -7.45 15.97 25.42
CA GLY A 250 -7.80 16.92 24.36
C GLY A 250 -8.05 18.36 24.83
N LYS A 251 -8.09 18.61 26.14
CA LYS A 251 -8.43 19.94 26.69
C LYS A 251 -7.20 20.83 26.73
N SER A 252 -7.40 22.11 26.42
CA SER A 252 -6.32 23.08 26.21
C SER A 252 -5.42 23.26 27.43
N ASN A 253 -4.15 22.87 27.32
CA ASN A 253 -3.13 23.00 28.37
C ASN A 253 -2.16 24.18 28.14
N GLY A 254 -2.33 25.00 27.09
CA GLY A 254 -1.52 26.20 26.87
C GLY A 254 -1.94 27.05 25.66
N ASP A 255 -1.42 28.27 25.55
CA ASP A 255 -1.78 29.23 24.49
C ASP A 255 -1.45 28.75 23.07
N LYS A 256 -0.46 27.87 22.91
CA LYS A 256 -0.05 27.30 21.62
C LYS A 256 -0.98 26.18 21.11
N ASP A 257 -1.79 25.59 22.01
CA ASP A 257 -2.71 24.48 21.71
C ASP A 257 -4.14 24.97 21.45
N LYS A 258 -4.36 26.28 21.50
CA LYS A 258 -5.66 26.91 21.26
C LYS A 258 -6.14 26.59 19.85
N ALA A 259 -7.43 26.24 19.74
CA ALA A 259 -8.08 26.05 18.44
C ALA A 259 -7.90 27.31 17.59
N LYS A 260 -7.43 27.13 16.35
CA LYS A 260 -7.36 28.22 15.34
C LYS A 260 -8.76 28.75 14.96
N ASP A 261 -9.79 28.06 15.47
CA ASP A 261 -11.13 27.98 14.90
C ASP A 261 -12.24 28.52 15.81
N GLY A 262 -11.94 28.94 17.05
CA GLY A 262 -12.91 29.56 17.97
C GLY A 262 -13.87 28.60 18.69
N VAL A 263 -13.72 27.29 18.47
CA VAL A 263 -14.47 26.23 19.18
C VAL A 263 -13.93 26.10 20.61
N ASP A 264 -14.82 25.91 21.58
CA ASP A 264 -14.49 25.76 23.00
C ASP A 264 -13.59 24.54 23.25
N PRO A 265 -12.34 24.70 23.77
CA PRO A 265 -11.44 23.58 24.01
C PRO A 265 -11.91 22.57 25.07
N SER A 266 -12.93 22.88 25.87
CA SER A 266 -13.47 21.95 26.88
C SER A 266 -14.31 20.81 26.29
N ILE A 267 -14.75 20.92 25.03
CA ILE A 267 -15.62 19.90 24.41
C ILE A 267 -14.90 18.62 23.98
N PHE A 268 -13.56 18.65 23.92
CA PHE A 268 -12.75 17.52 23.49
C PHE A 268 -12.55 16.53 24.64
N ASP A 269 -12.39 15.25 24.27
CA ASP A 269 -12.29 14.13 25.20
C ASP A 269 -10.98 13.34 25.05
N VAL A 270 -10.26 13.50 23.93
CA VAL A 270 -8.94 12.91 23.67
C VAL A 270 -8.13 13.79 22.71
N GLY A 271 -6.82 13.87 22.92
CA GLY A 271 -5.85 14.58 22.09
C GLY A 271 -4.59 13.74 21.86
N PHE A 272 -3.96 13.94 20.70
CA PHE A 272 -2.84 13.14 20.19
C PHE A 272 -1.71 14.06 19.74
N HIS A 273 -0.51 13.89 20.30
CA HIS A 273 0.72 14.53 19.84
C HIS A 273 1.41 13.61 18.83
N LEU A 274 1.64 14.11 17.62
CA LEU A 274 2.17 13.33 16.50
C LEU A 274 3.70 13.41 16.45
N SER A 275 4.32 12.41 15.82
CA SER A 275 5.77 12.30 15.65
C SER A 275 6.35 13.34 14.67
N LYS A 276 5.50 13.82 13.77
CA LYS A 276 5.75 14.75 12.66
C LYS A 276 4.44 15.49 12.34
N LYS A 277 4.49 16.41 11.37
CA LYS A 277 3.29 17.05 10.81
C LYS A 277 2.57 16.06 9.90
N ILE A 278 1.29 15.77 10.15
CA ILE A 278 0.52 14.78 9.39
C ILE A 278 -0.76 15.42 8.85
N SER A 279 -0.75 15.77 7.56
CA SER A 279 -1.89 16.37 6.88
C SER A 279 -3.08 15.43 6.68
N TYR A 280 -2.81 14.12 6.61
CA TYR A 280 -3.69 13.00 6.29
C TYR A 280 -4.10 12.16 7.52
N PHE A 281 -3.99 12.70 8.74
CA PHE A 281 -4.18 11.92 9.99
C PHE A 281 -5.58 11.30 10.14
N GLU A 282 -6.59 11.85 9.47
CA GLU A 282 -7.94 11.27 9.39
C GLU A 282 -7.91 9.84 8.86
N SER A 283 -7.08 9.57 7.84
CA SER A 283 -6.87 8.23 7.30
C SER A 283 -6.16 7.32 8.31
N VAL A 284 -5.11 7.81 8.99
CA VAL A 284 -4.35 7.07 10.01
C VAL A 284 -5.24 6.66 11.18
N ILE A 285 -5.92 7.63 11.83
CA ILE A 285 -6.72 7.37 13.04
C ILE A 285 -7.99 6.54 12.78
N SER A 286 -8.38 6.41 11.51
CA SER A 286 -9.47 5.54 11.07
C SER A 286 -9.09 4.05 11.00
N TYR A 287 -7.80 3.71 11.17
CA TYR A 287 -7.32 2.34 11.16
C TYR A 287 -7.81 1.54 12.37
N LEU A 288 -8.06 0.24 12.17
CA LEU A 288 -8.71 -0.60 13.19
C LEU A 288 -7.86 -0.77 14.46
N ALA A 289 -6.53 -0.64 14.36
CA ALA A 289 -5.62 -0.63 15.50
C ALA A 289 -5.90 0.46 16.54
N PHE A 290 -6.63 1.52 16.15
CA PHE A 290 -7.02 2.64 17.02
C PHE A 290 -8.47 2.55 17.52
N ALA A 291 -9.19 1.46 17.24
CA ALA A 291 -10.48 1.17 17.86
C ALA A 291 -10.31 1.08 19.40
N PRO A 292 -11.32 1.52 20.19
CA PRO A 292 -11.20 1.60 21.64
C PRO A 292 -10.98 0.23 22.28
N ILE A 293 -10.35 0.21 23.46
CA ILE A 293 -10.15 -0.99 24.27
C ILE A 293 -10.78 -0.78 25.67
N PRO A 294 -11.63 -1.71 26.14
CA PRO A 294 -12.28 -1.57 27.43
C PRO A 294 -11.30 -1.80 28.58
N GLU A 295 -11.58 -1.18 29.74
CA GLU A 295 -10.76 -1.28 30.95
C GLU A 295 -10.44 -2.74 31.35
N ILE A 296 -11.34 -3.70 31.10
CA ILE A 296 -11.13 -5.13 31.40
C ILE A 296 -9.91 -5.77 30.73
N ALA A 297 -9.47 -5.25 29.58
CA ALA A 297 -8.28 -5.75 28.89
C ALA A 297 -6.98 -5.34 29.61
N LEU A 298 -7.05 -4.31 30.45
CA LEU A 298 -5.94 -3.73 31.24
C LEU A 298 -6.02 -4.11 32.73
N GLN A 299 -6.99 -4.95 33.13
CA GLN A 299 -7.17 -5.41 34.51
C GLN A 299 -6.18 -6.54 34.86
N TYR A 300 -4.88 -6.28 34.67
CA TYR A 300 -3.81 -7.28 34.82
C TYR A 300 -3.67 -7.82 36.25
N ALA A 301 -3.90 -6.98 37.25
CA ALA A 301 -3.79 -7.31 38.66
C ALA A 301 -4.86 -6.59 39.50
N LYS A 302 -5.01 -7.03 40.74
CA LYS A 302 -5.88 -6.39 41.74
C LYS A 302 -5.17 -5.18 42.34
N ASP A 303 -5.88 -4.06 42.39
CA ASP A 303 -5.40 -2.75 42.84
C ASP A 303 -6.57 -1.97 43.50
N SER A 304 -6.30 -0.87 44.16
CA SER A 304 -7.34 -0.05 44.79
C SER A 304 -8.30 0.52 43.73
N GLY A 305 -9.57 0.08 43.78
CA GLY A 305 -10.60 0.43 42.80
C GLY A 305 -10.61 -0.41 41.52
N GLN A 306 -9.88 -1.54 41.49
CA GLN A 306 -9.81 -2.45 40.34
C GLN A 306 -9.56 -3.92 40.78
N ASP A 307 -10.41 -4.86 40.35
CA ASP A 307 -10.10 -6.29 40.47
C ASP A 307 -9.38 -6.82 39.20
N ALA A 308 -8.61 -7.90 39.36
CA ALA A 308 -7.94 -8.58 38.25
C ALA A 308 -8.95 -9.31 37.35
N ASN A 309 -8.66 -9.40 36.05
CA ASN A 309 -9.54 -10.01 35.07
C ASN A 309 -8.84 -11.15 34.30
N ILE A 310 -9.51 -12.30 34.19
CA ILE A 310 -8.99 -13.47 33.47
C ILE A 310 -8.70 -13.19 31.99
N TYR A 311 -9.44 -12.24 31.40
CA TYR A 311 -9.30 -11.82 30.01
C TYR A 311 -8.26 -10.70 29.80
N ALA A 312 -7.58 -10.21 30.84
CA ALA A 312 -6.60 -9.13 30.69
C ALA A 312 -5.35 -9.55 29.92
N GLY A 313 -4.64 -8.56 29.35
CA GLY A 313 -3.43 -8.77 28.57
C GLY A 313 -3.63 -9.74 27.41
N SER A 314 -2.64 -10.58 27.11
CA SER A 314 -2.62 -11.43 25.90
C SER A 314 -3.81 -12.41 25.75
N ALA A 315 -4.70 -12.54 26.74
CA ALA A 315 -5.94 -13.30 26.67
C ALA A 315 -7.13 -12.52 26.05
N TYR A 316 -7.07 -11.19 26.00
CA TYR A 316 -8.18 -10.36 25.48
C TYR A 316 -8.39 -10.65 23.98
N GLY A 317 -9.64 -10.93 23.61
CA GLY A 317 -10.00 -11.30 22.23
C GLY A 317 -9.68 -12.74 21.81
N LYS A 318 -9.23 -13.61 22.73
CA LYS A 318 -9.01 -15.05 22.48
C LYS A 318 -10.09 -15.92 23.16
N PRO A 319 -10.39 -17.13 22.63
CA PRO A 319 -11.26 -18.08 23.31
C PRO A 319 -10.52 -18.74 24.49
N LEU A 320 -11.16 -18.80 25.66
CA LEU A 320 -10.57 -19.43 26.86
C LEU A 320 -10.90 -20.93 27.03
N SER A 321 -11.86 -21.48 26.28
CA SER A 321 -12.13 -22.92 26.28
C SER A 321 -12.70 -23.41 24.95
N ARG A 322 -12.84 -24.73 24.79
CA ARG A 322 -13.45 -25.35 23.58
C ARG A 322 -14.96 -25.13 23.48
N THR A 323 -15.62 -24.67 24.54
CA THR A 323 -17.09 -24.53 24.63
C THR A 323 -17.54 -23.12 25.02
N ALA A 324 -16.63 -22.25 25.44
CA ALA A 324 -16.88 -20.82 25.66
C ALA A 324 -16.18 -20.03 24.56
N GLY A 325 -16.96 -19.28 23.77
CA GLY A 325 -16.44 -18.39 22.74
C GLY A 325 -15.75 -17.15 23.32
N TYR A 326 -15.83 -16.03 22.61
CA TYR A 326 -15.16 -14.77 22.97
C TYR A 326 -15.87 -14.00 24.10
N ASN A 327 -16.19 -14.67 25.21
CA ASN A 327 -16.90 -14.09 26.37
C ASN A 327 -16.13 -12.92 27.03
N GLY A 328 -14.82 -12.80 26.78
CA GLY A 328 -14.00 -11.67 27.21
C GLY A 328 -14.04 -10.45 26.29
N LEU A 329 -14.56 -10.56 25.08
CA LEU A 329 -14.58 -9.46 24.10
C LEU A 329 -15.79 -8.56 24.35
N TRP A 330 -15.56 -7.24 24.42
CA TRP A 330 -16.64 -6.24 24.37
C TRP A 330 -16.67 -5.61 22.98
N TYR A 331 -17.88 -5.23 22.55
CA TYR A 331 -18.16 -4.77 21.18
C TYR A 331 -18.53 -3.30 21.19
N SER A 332 -17.89 -2.51 20.33
CA SER A 332 -18.24 -1.11 20.05
C SER A 332 -18.95 -0.93 18.70
N GLY A 333 -18.86 -1.94 17.82
CA GLY A 333 -19.37 -1.91 16.46
C GLY A 333 -20.83 -2.37 16.28
N PRO A 334 -21.30 -2.38 15.01
CA PRO A 334 -22.70 -2.66 14.64
C PRO A 334 -23.17 -4.11 14.85
N TYR A 335 -22.28 -5.08 15.04
CA TYR A 335 -22.62 -6.48 15.27
C TYR A 335 -21.86 -7.08 16.46
N VAL A 336 -22.42 -8.16 17.00
CA VAL A 336 -21.78 -9.05 17.98
C VAL A 336 -21.70 -10.46 17.42
N ILE A 337 -20.82 -11.30 17.96
CA ILE A 337 -20.81 -12.74 17.63
C ILE A 337 -22.01 -13.40 18.30
N GLU A 338 -22.82 -14.07 17.49
CA GLU A 338 -23.90 -14.96 17.95
C GLU A 338 -23.35 -16.37 18.17
N GLU A 339 -22.50 -16.86 17.25
CA GLU A 339 -22.03 -18.24 17.22
C GLU A 339 -20.68 -18.31 16.51
N TYR A 340 -19.71 -19.05 17.05
CA TYR A 340 -18.44 -19.30 16.38
C TYR A 340 -17.90 -20.70 16.70
N PHE A 341 -17.62 -21.44 15.63
CA PHE A 341 -16.94 -22.74 15.64
C PHE A 341 -15.77 -22.66 14.64
N PRO A 342 -14.51 -22.63 15.11
CA PRO A 342 -13.32 -22.55 14.26
C PRO A 342 -13.36 -23.58 13.12
N GLY A 343 -13.07 -23.14 11.90
CA GLY A 343 -13.07 -23.98 10.69
C GLY A 343 -14.44 -24.44 10.20
N SER A 344 -15.55 -24.07 10.85
CA SER A 344 -16.89 -24.60 10.55
C SER A 344 -17.96 -23.54 10.35
N LYS A 345 -18.11 -22.58 11.27
CA LYS A 345 -19.24 -21.64 11.26
C LYS A 345 -18.92 -20.35 12.02
N LEU A 346 -19.35 -19.21 11.49
CA LEU A 346 -19.32 -17.91 12.17
C LEU A 346 -20.62 -17.16 11.86
N ASN A 347 -21.38 -16.83 12.90
CA ASN A 347 -22.60 -16.02 12.78
C ASN A 347 -22.45 -14.73 13.58
N LEU A 348 -22.79 -13.61 12.94
CA LEU A 348 -22.91 -12.31 13.58
C LEU A 348 -24.39 -11.91 13.65
N THR A 349 -24.77 -11.26 14.75
CA THR A 349 -26.10 -10.67 14.91
C THR A 349 -25.97 -9.18 15.25
N LYS A 350 -26.96 -8.39 14.84
CA LYS A 350 -26.99 -6.94 15.09
C LYS A 350 -26.80 -6.62 16.58
N ASN A 351 -25.99 -5.61 16.86
CA ASN A 351 -25.79 -5.08 18.20
C ASN A 351 -26.97 -4.20 18.63
N GLU A 352 -27.70 -4.61 19.68
CA GLU A 352 -28.89 -3.92 20.20
C GLU A 352 -28.57 -2.58 20.87
N PHE A 353 -27.33 -2.37 21.30
CA PHE A 353 -26.86 -1.16 21.99
C PHE A 353 -25.92 -0.29 21.13
N TYR A 354 -25.73 -0.64 19.86
CA TYR A 354 -24.97 0.20 18.92
C TYR A 354 -25.67 1.55 18.70
N TYR A 355 -24.92 2.65 18.83
CA TYR A 355 -25.47 4.00 18.82
C TYR A 355 -26.14 4.37 17.48
N ASN A 356 -25.64 3.83 16.36
CA ASN A 356 -26.17 4.05 15.01
C ASN A 356 -26.97 2.84 14.48
N LYS A 357 -27.61 2.06 15.36
CA LYS A 357 -28.36 0.83 14.98
C LYS A 357 -29.52 1.07 14.00
N GLU A 358 -30.03 2.29 13.92
CA GLU A 358 -31.07 2.71 12.96
C GLU A 358 -30.60 2.61 11.49
N LYS A 359 -29.28 2.70 11.25
CA LYS A 359 -28.64 2.58 9.94
C LYS A 359 -28.09 1.18 9.68
N VAL A 360 -28.26 0.23 10.60
CA VAL A 360 -27.86 -1.17 10.40
C VAL A 360 -29.08 -1.93 9.88
N TYR A 361 -29.17 -2.19 8.57
CA TYR A 361 -30.38 -2.79 7.97
C TYR A 361 -30.35 -4.33 7.92
N ILE A 362 -29.16 -4.93 7.96
CA ILE A 362 -28.96 -6.37 8.06
C ILE A 362 -29.07 -6.76 9.54
N ASP A 363 -29.91 -7.75 9.87
CA ASP A 363 -30.10 -8.24 11.24
C ASP A 363 -29.09 -9.36 11.58
N LYS A 364 -28.70 -10.19 10.60
CA LYS A 364 -27.72 -11.29 10.77
C LYS A 364 -26.79 -11.45 9.57
N ILE A 365 -25.56 -11.90 9.86
CA ILE A 365 -24.57 -12.29 8.86
C ILE A 365 -24.17 -13.74 9.14
N LEU A 366 -24.27 -14.61 8.14
CA LEU A 366 -23.98 -16.04 8.23
C LEU A 366 -22.78 -16.36 7.33
N TYR A 367 -21.65 -16.70 7.94
CA TYR A 367 -20.44 -17.10 7.22
C TYR A 367 -20.32 -18.63 7.15
N SER A 368 -20.23 -19.15 5.93
CA SER A 368 -19.95 -20.56 5.66
C SER A 368 -18.46 -20.77 5.35
N PHE A 369 -17.87 -21.84 5.90
CA PHE A 369 -16.46 -22.15 5.71
C PHE A 369 -16.20 -22.93 4.42
N ILE A 370 -15.16 -22.57 3.66
CA ILE A 370 -14.74 -23.24 2.43
C ILE A 370 -13.24 -23.54 2.41
N ASN A 371 -12.87 -24.72 1.89
CA ASN A 371 -11.45 -25.16 1.80
C ASN A 371 -10.68 -24.49 0.64
N LYS A 372 -11.37 -24.04 -0.40
CA LYS A 372 -10.81 -23.26 -1.52
C LYS A 372 -11.78 -22.14 -1.88
N GLY A 373 -11.26 -20.91 -1.94
CA GLY A 373 -12.01 -19.70 -2.26
C GLY A 373 -11.93 -19.29 -3.71
N ASP A 374 -11.83 -20.24 -4.65
CA ASP A 374 -11.78 -19.92 -6.07
C ASP A 374 -13.12 -19.35 -6.58
N ALA A 375 -13.03 -18.57 -7.65
CA ALA A 375 -14.17 -17.85 -8.22
C ALA A 375 -15.28 -18.80 -8.70
N ALA A 376 -14.91 -19.97 -9.24
CA ALA A 376 -15.88 -20.97 -9.70
C ALA A 376 -16.71 -21.55 -8.54
N THR A 377 -16.08 -21.83 -7.40
CA THR A 377 -16.75 -22.30 -6.17
C THR A 377 -17.68 -21.25 -5.60
N ARG A 378 -17.25 -19.98 -5.47
CA ARG A 378 -18.13 -18.89 -5.01
C ARG A 378 -19.32 -18.68 -5.95
N ARG A 379 -19.09 -18.72 -7.25
CA ARG A 379 -20.14 -18.62 -8.27
C ARG A 379 -21.14 -19.78 -8.18
N PHE A 380 -20.68 -21.02 -8.02
CA PHE A 380 -21.55 -22.17 -7.80
C PHE A 380 -22.43 -22.01 -6.55
N LEU A 381 -21.84 -21.59 -5.42
CA LEU A 381 -22.59 -21.33 -4.17
C LEU A 381 -23.59 -20.17 -4.32
N PHE A 382 -23.34 -19.21 -5.21
CA PHE A 382 -24.33 -18.19 -5.55
C PHE A 382 -25.44 -18.76 -6.43
N GLU A 383 -25.12 -19.62 -7.40
CA GLU A 383 -26.09 -20.30 -8.26
C GLU A 383 -27.04 -21.20 -7.45
N THR A 384 -26.55 -21.89 -6.41
CA THR A 384 -27.39 -22.68 -5.47
C THR A 384 -28.16 -21.80 -4.47
N GLY A 385 -27.63 -20.64 -4.09
CA GLY A 385 -28.28 -19.68 -3.17
C GLY A 385 -27.72 -19.70 -1.75
N ASP A 386 -26.56 -20.30 -1.56
CA ASP A 386 -25.85 -20.37 -0.28
C ASP A 386 -25.16 -19.03 0.07
N VAL A 387 -24.96 -18.13 -0.90
CA VAL A 387 -24.42 -16.76 -0.71
C VAL A 387 -25.29 -15.67 -1.32
N SER A 388 -25.23 -14.46 -0.74
CA SER A 388 -26.03 -13.29 -1.15
C SER A 388 -25.43 -12.50 -2.33
N SER A 389 -24.18 -12.73 -2.69
CA SER A 389 -23.53 -12.08 -3.83
C SER A 389 -22.44 -12.95 -4.44
N THR A 390 -22.11 -12.69 -5.71
CA THR A 390 -20.87 -13.18 -6.33
C THR A 390 -20.19 -12.10 -7.16
N LYS A 391 -18.86 -12.11 -7.10
CA LYS A 391 -17.97 -11.29 -7.90
C LYS A 391 -17.45 -12.15 -9.05
N ILE A 392 -17.53 -11.68 -10.30
CA ILE A 392 -16.94 -12.37 -11.45
C ILE A 392 -15.56 -11.76 -11.68
N ASN A 393 -14.52 -12.43 -11.22
CA ASN A 393 -13.15 -11.95 -11.36
C ASN A 393 -12.63 -12.18 -12.79
N ALA A 394 -11.67 -11.39 -13.25
CA ALA A 394 -11.10 -11.51 -14.60
C ALA A 394 -10.18 -12.74 -14.81
N ASN A 395 -10.02 -13.60 -13.79
CA ASN A 395 -9.47 -14.94 -13.91
C ASN A 395 -10.55 -16.06 -13.93
N ASP A 396 -11.84 -15.71 -13.94
CA ASP A 396 -12.95 -16.66 -14.11
C ASP A 396 -13.52 -16.62 -15.54
N LEU A 397 -12.77 -17.19 -16.49
CA LEU A 397 -13.16 -17.26 -17.91
C LEU A 397 -14.58 -17.82 -18.14
N ALA A 398 -14.98 -18.83 -17.35
CA ALA A 398 -16.29 -19.45 -17.47
C ALA A 398 -17.42 -18.53 -16.95
N GLY A 399 -17.17 -17.82 -15.84
CA GLY A 399 -18.11 -16.86 -15.28
C GLY A 399 -18.22 -15.62 -16.17
N TRP A 400 -17.09 -15.15 -16.70
CA TRP A 400 -17.05 -14.07 -17.66
C TRP A 400 -17.89 -14.41 -18.89
N LYS A 401 -17.68 -15.57 -19.52
CA LYS A 401 -18.48 -16.02 -20.67
C LYS A 401 -19.98 -16.18 -20.36
N LYS A 402 -20.34 -16.64 -19.14
CA LYS A 402 -21.73 -16.91 -18.76
C LYS A 402 -22.51 -15.65 -18.34
N TYR A 403 -21.85 -14.69 -17.72
CA TYR A 403 -22.49 -13.57 -17.02
C TYR A 403 -22.09 -12.18 -17.52
N VAL A 404 -20.90 -12.05 -18.12
CA VAL A 404 -20.30 -10.77 -18.50
C VAL A 404 -20.19 -10.66 -20.02
N GLY A 405 -19.31 -11.40 -20.68
CA GLY A 405 -18.99 -11.19 -22.09
C GLY A 405 -18.25 -9.87 -22.28
N LYS A 406 -19.00 -8.78 -22.44
CA LYS A 406 -18.47 -7.41 -22.47
C LYS A 406 -18.99 -6.62 -21.27
N GLU A 407 -18.14 -5.83 -20.62
CA GLU A 407 -18.58 -5.01 -19.48
C GLU A 407 -19.55 -3.90 -19.89
N SER A 408 -19.44 -3.39 -21.12
CA SER A 408 -20.36 -2.37 -21.67
C SER A 408 -21.76 -2.89 -21.95
N ASP A 409 -21.93 -4.20 -22.18
CA ASP A 409 -23.23 -4.86 -22.24
C ASP A 409 -23.14 -6.31 -21.69
N PRO A 410 -23.34 -6.50 -20.37
CA PRO A 410 -23.21 -7.81 -19.76
C PRO A 410 -24.24 -8.84 -20.26
N VAL A 411 -23.81 -10.08 -20.52
CA VAL A 411 -24.69 -11.18 -21.00
C VAL A 411 -25.89 -11.43 -20.09
N PHE A 412 -25.72 -11.26 -18.78
CA PHE A 412 -26.79 -11.49 -17.80
C PHE A 412 -27.35 -10.18 -17.24
N GLU A 413 -28.69 -10.07 -17.21
CA GLU A 413 -29.42 -8.88 -16.75
C GLU A 413 -29.18 -8.54 -15.26
N GLY A 414 -28.75 -9.50 -14.45
CA GLY A 414 -28.35 -9.28 -13.05
C GLY A 414 -26.87 -8.95 -12.83
N THR A 415 -26.06 -8.87 -13.90
CA THR A 415 -24.64 -8.51 -13.82
C THR A 415 -24.48 -7.00 -13.91
N ASN A 416 -23.96 -6.39 -12.84
CA ASN A 416 -23.70 -4.96 -12.76
C ASN A 416 -22.21 -4.70 -12.65
N ILE A 417 -21.72 -3.69 -13.37
CA ILE A 417 -20.30 -3.30 -13.33
C ILE A 417 -20.13 -2.19 -12.29
N ILE A 418 -19.57 -2.53 -11.14
CA ILE A 418 -19.18 -1.54 -10.13
C ILE A 418 -17.80 -0.97 -10.47
N LYS A 419 -17.57 0.32 -10.20
CA LYS A 419 -16.20 0.84 -10.07
C LYS A 419 -15.66 0.42 -8.71
N GLN A 420 -14.40 -0.01 -8.66
CA GLN A 420 -13.66 -0.22 -7.42
C GLN A 420 -12.30 0.45 -7.53
N LYS A 421 -11.65 0.67 -6.39
CA LYS A 421 -10.32 1.29 -6.31
C LYS A 421 -9.32 0.15 -6.06
N PRO A 422 -8.54 -0.30 -7.07
CA PRO A 422 -7.44 -1.22 -6.83
C PRO A 422 -6.44 -0.56 -5.88
N THR A 423 -5.91 -1.33 -4.93
CA THR A 423 -5.05 -0.76 -3.88
C THR A 423 -3.73 -1.50 -3.76
N THR A 424 -3.72 -2.81 -4.02
CA THR A 424 -2.49 -3.60 -3.99
C THR A 424 -1.74 -3.48 -5.31
N VAL A 425 -0.52 -2.97 -5.26
CA VAL A 425 0.39 -2.89 -6.41
C VAL A 425 1.59 -3.79 -6.17
N TRP A 426 1.98 -4.52 -7.23
CA TRP A 426 3.07 -5.48 -7.19
C TRP A 426 4.26 -5.02 -8.02
N ALA A 427 5.46 -5.29 -7.53
CA ALA A 427 6.72 -5.03 -8.22
C ALA A 427 7.66 -6.25 -8.09
N PHE A 428 8.60 -6.37 -9.04
CA PHE A 428 9.77 -7.21 -8.82
C PHE A 428 10.83 -6.42 -8.06
N ALA A 429 11.40 -7.04 -7.03
CA ALA A 429 12.46 -6.50 -6.21
C ALA A 429 13.69 -7.41 -6.25
N PHE A 430 14.86 -6.80 -6.39
CA PHE A 430 16.13 -7.49 -6.33
C PHE A 430 16.56 -7.68 -4.88
N ASN A 431 17.12 -8.86 -4.58
CA ASN A 431 17.83 -9.11 -3.34
C ASN A 431 19.33 -8.92 -3.58
N PHE A 432 19.90 -7.90 -2.96
CA PHE A 432 21.31 -7.53 -3.14
C PHE A 432 22.27 -8.28 -2.18
N ASN A 433 21.75 -9.28 -1.46
CA ASN A 433 22.46 -10.11 -0.48
C ASN A 433 21.99 -11.58 -0.61
N SER A 434 21.78 -12.05 -1.84
CA SER A 434 21.45 -13.45 -2.16
C SER A 434 22.54 -14.40 -1.63
N LYS A 435 22.15 -15.53 -1.03
CA LYS A 435 23.08 -16.55 -0.50
C LYS A 435 22.56 -17.96 -0.71
N GLY A 436 23.44 -18.92 -1.02
CA GLY A 436 23.16 -20.36 -1.02
C GLY A 436 22.02 -20.80 -1.95
N THR A 437 21.78 -20.04 -3.02
CA THR A 437 20.74 -20.34 -4.02
C THR A 437 21.01 -21.68 -4.72
N GLN A 438 19.95 -22.38 -5.10
CA GLN A 438 20.06 -23.51 -6.03
C GLN A 438 20.15 -22.98 -7.47
N ILE A 439 21.08 -23.51 -8.26
CA ILE A 439 21.24 -23.21 -9.69
C ILE A 439 21.42 -24.48 -10.52
N PRO A 440 21.02 -24.47 -11.81
CA PRO A 440 21.34 -25.55 -12.75
C PRO A 440 22.85 -25.71 -12.95
N GLU A 441 23.33 -26.95 -13.07
CA GLU A 441 24.73 -27.28 -13.40
C GLU A 441 25.09 -26.94 -14.85
N THR A 442 24.10 -26.89 -15.75
CA THR A 442 24.29 -26.52 -17.16
C THR A 442 23.29 -25.44 -17.55
N ILE A 443 23.80 -24.35 -18.12
CA ILE A 443 22.99 -23.24 -18.63
C ILE A 443 22.90 -23.35 -20.15
N LYS A 444 21.71 -23.69 -20.67
CA LYS A 444 21.38 -23.75 -22.10
C LYS A 444 19.94 -23.31 -22.31
N LEU A 445 19.65 -22.68 -23.45
CA LEU A 445 18.29 -22.37 -23.88
C LEU A 445 17.81 -23.36 -24.94
N ASP A 446 16.50 -23.59 -25.00
CA ASP A 446 15.83 -24.12 -26.18
C ASP A 446 15.55 -23.02 -27.22
N SER A 447 14.98 -23.41 -28.37
CA SER A 447 14.64 -22.49 -29.46
C SER A 447 13.55 -21.46 -29.12
N LYS A 448 12.88 -21.59 -27.96
CA LYS A 448 11.87 -20.66 -27.46
C LYS A 448 12.41 -19.74 -26.36
N GLY A 449 13.66 -19.90 -25.94
CA GLY A 449 14.26 -19.15 -24.84
C GLY A 449 13.98 -19.73 -23.46
N LYS A 450 13.50 -20.97 -23.35
CA LYS A 450 13.37 -21.66 -22.05
C LYS A 450 14.73 -22.22 -21.62
N LEU A 451 15.12 -22.01 -20.36
CA LEU A 451 16.23 -22.76 -19.76
C LEU A 451 15.93 -24.27 -19.78
N VAL A 452 16.88 -25.04 -20.30
CA VAL A 452 16.81 -26.50 -20.30
C VAL A 452 17.07 -27.02 -18.89
N ASP A 453 16.15 -27.82 -18.38
CA ASP A 453 16.25 -28.42 -17.05
C ASP A 453 17.50 -29.30 -16.93
N SER A 454 18.29 -29.10 -15.88
CA SER A 454 19.48 -29.89 -15.56
C SER A 454 19.59 -30.12 -14.05
N LYS A 455 20.50 -31.02 -13.64
CA LYS A 455 20.78 -31.26 -12.22
C LYS A 455 21.15 -29.95 -11.52
N ARG A 456 20.68 -29.76 -10.29
CA ARG A 456 20.94 -28.55 -9.51
C ARG A 456 22.05 -28.74 -8.49
N ARG A 457 22.71 -27.64 -8.17
CA ARG A 457 23.65 -27.51 -7.05
C ARG A 457 23.45 -26.18 -6.33
N THR A 458 23.92 -26.11 -5.09
CA THR A 458 24.07 -24.84 -4.36
C THR A 458 25.19 -24.01 -4.99
N ARG A 459 25.06 -22.68 -4.93
CA ARG A 459 26.17 -21.76 -5.19
C ARG A 459 27.28 -21.83 -4.15
N THR A 460 28.47 -21.40 -4.56
CA THR A 460 29.57 -21.04 -3.66
C THR A 460 29.48 -19.56 -3.25
N ASP A 461 30.16 -19.20 -2.15
CA ASP A 461 30.25 -17.81 -1.66
C ASP A 461 30.75 -16.83 -2.75
N GLU A 462 31.67 -17.28 -3.64
CA GLU A 462 32.17 -16.49 -4.77
C GLU A 462 31.07 -16.23 -5.81
N GLU A 463 30.27 -17.25 -6.15
CA GLU A 463 29.17 -17.12 -7.12
C GLU A 463 28.03 -16.24 -6.58
N ASP A 464 27.74 -16.31 -5.29
CA ASP A 464 26.80 -15.39 -4.64
C ASP A 464 27.35 -13.95 -4.64
N SER A 465 28.65 -13.76 -4.38
CA SER A 465 29.30 -12.44 -4.47
C SER A 465 29.26 -11.87 -5.89
N ILE A 466 29.48 -12.72 -6.91
CA ILE A 466 29.32 -12.38 -8.33
C ILE A 466 27.87 -11.98 -8.65
N LEU A 467 26.86 -12.73 -8.18
CA LEU A 467 25.46 -12.34 -8.37
C LEU A 467 25.20 -10.96 -7.75
N ASN A 468 25.52 -10.78 -6.47
CA ASN A 468 25.15 -9.58 -5.74
C ASN A 468 25.83 -8.33 -6.33
N ARG A 469 27.11 -8.42 -6.71
CA ARG A 469 27.82 -7.36 -7.45
C ARG A 469 27.25 -7.10 -8.85
N ALA A 470 26.64 -8.09 -9.50
CA ALA A 470 25.98 -7.91 -10.79
C ALA A 470 24.59 -7.24 -10.65
N LEU A 471 23.78 -7.64 -9.66
CA LEU A 471 22.48 -7.01 -9.37
C LEU A 471 22.64 -5.54 -8.96
N ALA A 472 23.73 -5.20 -8.29
CA ALA A 472 24.08 -3.82 -7.95
C ALA A 472 24.30 -2.90 -9.17
N LEU A 473 24.59 -3.44 -10.36
CA LEU A 473 24.79 -2.64 -11.57
C LEU A 473 23.48 -2.06 -12.12
N LYS A 474 23.45 -0.74 -12.21
CA LYS A 474 22.36 0.04 -12.81
C LYS A 474 22.03 -0.42 -14.24
N SER A 475 23.06 -0.61 -15.07
CA SER A 475 22.93 -1.03 -16.47
C SER A 475 22.28 -2.41 -16.62
N LEU A 476 22.59 -3.36 -15.72
CA LEU A 476 21.96 -4.69 -15.69
C LEU A 476 20.47 -4.59 -15.39
N ARG A 477 20.08 -3.82 -14.35
CA ARG A 477 18.67 -3.62 -13.99
C ARG A 477 17.88 -2.89 -15.08
N ILE A 478 18.50 -1.93 -15.77
CA ILE A 478 17.93 -1.25 -16.94
C ILE A 478 17.73 -2.22 -18.11
N MET A 479 18.72 -3.06 -18.41
CA MET A 479 18.61 -4.07 -19.48
C MET A 479 17.48 -5.06 -19.18
N PHE A 480 17.35 -5.51 -17.93
CA PHE A 480 16.21 -6.34 -17.51
C PHE A 480 14.88 -5.63 -17.78
N ARG A 481 14.68 -4.43 -17.23
CA ARG A 481 13.46 -3.64 -17.40
C ARG A 481 13.09 -3.42 -18.88
N TYR A 482 14.07 -3.10 -19.73
CA TYR A 482 13.83 -2.79 -21.15
C TYR A 482 13.30 -3.98 -21.97
N GLY A 483 13.76 -5.20 -21.67
CA GLY A 483 13.34 -6.42 -22.36
C GLY A 483 12.18 -7.18 -21.70
N LEU A 484 11.65 -6.67 -20.59
CA LEU A 484 10.66 -7.40 -19.78
C LEU A 484 9.23 -7.13 -20.27
N ASN A 485 8.64 -8.09 -20.99
CA ASN A 485 7.22 -8.03 -21.35
C ASN A 485 6.33 -8.40 -20.16
N ARG A 486 6.09 -7.42 -19.30
CA ARG A 486 5.29 -7.53 -18.06
C ARG A 486 3.84 -7.94 -18.32
N SER A 487 3.29 -7.61 -19.49
CA SER A 487 1.90 -7.92 -19.84
C SER A 487 1.63 -9.43 -19.95
N LEU A 488 2.62 -10.24 -20.35
CA LEU A 488 2.48 -11.71 -20.41
C LEU A 488 2.11 -12.30 -19.05
N TYR A 489 2.74 -11.78 -17.99
CA TYR A 489 2.49 -12.14 -16.60
C TYR A 489 1.20 -11.51 -16.08
N ALA A 490 1.05 -10.18 -16.24
CA ALA A 490 -0.12 -9.44 -15.77
C ALA A 490 -1.44 -9.93 -16.37
N LYS A 491 -1.43 -10.49 -17.60
CA LYS A 491 -2.59 -11.13 -18.23
C LYS A 491 -3.22 -12.24 -17.40
N PHE A 492 -2.51 -12.90 -16.48
CA PHE A 492 -3.16 -13.84 -15.54
C PHE A 492 -4.36 -13.21 -14.81
N TYR A 493 -4.26 -11.92 -14.49
CA TYR A 493 -5.28 -11.18 -13.75
C TYR A 493 -6.31 -10.50 -14.65
N SER A 494 -6.10 -10.45 -15.97
CA SER A 494 -6.90 -9.66 -16.91
C SER A 494 -7.46 -10.40 -18.13
N GLU A 495 -7.02 -11.63 -18.41
CA GLU A 495 -7.29 -12.32 -19.69
C GLU A 495 -8.78 -12.54 -20.00
N ALA A 496 -9.65 -12.74 -19.01
CA ALA A 496 -11.09 -12.86 -19.28
C ALA A 496 -11.72 -11.52 -19.70
N ARG A 497 -11.20 -10.40 -19.21
CA ARG A 497 -11.64 -9.03 -19.53
C ARG A 497 -11.06 -8.57 -20.87
N ASP A 498 -9.75 -8.67 -21.02
CA ASP A 498 -9.01 -8.14 -22.16
C ASP A 498 -9.19 -9.04 -23.41
N GLY A 499 -9.31 -10.35 -23.20
CA GLY A 499 -9.35 -11.34 -24.27
C GLY A 499 -7.99 -11.62 -24.90
N GLN A 500 -8.03 -12.29 -26.06
CA GLN A 500 -6.82 -12.69 -26.80
C GLN A 500 -6.32 -11.57 -27.72
N ASP A 501 -7.23 -10.84 -28.38
CA ASP A 501 -6.90 -9.79 -29.37
C ASP A 501 -6.31 -8.50 -28.75
N HIS A 502 -6.28 -8.41 -27.43
CA HIS A 502 -5.77 -7.28 -26.66
C HIS A 502 -4.42 -7.66 -26.02
N PRO A 503 -3.27 -7.17 -26.51
CA PRO A 503 -1.96 -7.73 -26.12
C PRO A 503 -1.44 -7.23 -24.77
N VAL A 504 -1.75 -5.97 -24.41
CA VAL A 504 -1.31 -5.34 -23.15
C VAL A 504 -2.32 -5.66 -22.05
N SER A 505 -1.89 -5.98 -20.84
CA SER A 505 -2.82 -6.25 -19.74
C SER A 505 -3.40 -4.96 -19.16
N SER A 506 -4.73 -4.84 -19.05
CA SER A 506 -5.37 -3.70 -18.37
C SER A 506 -5.07 -3.66 -16.84
N GLN A 507 -4.47 -4.72 -16.29
CA GLN A 507 -4.01 -4.80 -14.90
C GLN A 507 -2.53 -4.41 -14.73
N LEU A 508 -1.83 -4.05 -15.81
CA LEU A 508 -0.45 -3.56 -15.76
C LEU A 508 -0.32 -2.23 -15.00
N ARG A 509 0.80 -2.01 -14.28
CA ARG A 509 1.06 -0.80 -13.48
C ARG A 509 2.45 -0.22 -13.74
N ASN A 510 2.54 1.11 -13.83
CA ASN A 510 3.79 1.86 -14.08
C ASN A 510 4.28 2.66 -12.86
N SER A 511 3.53 2.61 -11.77
CA SER A 511 3.83 3.16 -10.46
C SER A 511 3.90 2.02 -9.43
N PHE A 512 4.58 2.25 -8.31
CA PHE A 512 4.49 1.40 -7.12
C PHE A 512 3.41 1.89 -6.16
N THR A 513 3.15 3.20 -6.10
CA THR A 513 1.98 3.76 -5.43
C THR A 513 0.74 3.53 -6.31
N SER A 514 -0.35 3.05 -5.72
CA SER A 514 -1.60 2.76 -6.44
C SER A 514 -2.37 4.03 -6.79
N SER A 515 -3.06 4.01 -7.93
CA SER A 515 -4.09 5.01 -8.23
C SER A 515 -5.22 4.99 -7.19
N TYR A 516 -5.99 6.07 -7.14
CA TYR A 516 -7.09 6.34 -6.20
C TYR A 516 -6.64 6.51 -4.73
N ILE A 517 -5.34 6.67 -4.49
CA ILE A 517 -4.71 7.07 -3.23
C ILE A 517 -4.06 8.43 -3.45
N ALA A 518 -4.04 9.28 -2.44
CA ALA A 518 -3.34 10.56 -2.45
C ALA A 518 -3.76 11.48 -3.61
N THR A 519 -5.07 11.71 -3.74
CA THR A 519 -5.65 12.58 -4.78
C THR A 519 -5.54 14.07 -4.45
N TYR A 520 -5.40 14.93 -5.46
CA TYR A 520 -5.28 16.38 -5.32
C TYR A 520 -6.42 17.11 -6.05
N GLU A 521 -7.09 18.07 -5.42
CA GLU A 521 -8.06 18.96 -6.09
C GLU A 521 -7.33 19.95 -7.02
N ASP A 522 -7.24 19.60 -8.30
CA ASP A 522 -6.50 20.36 -9.31
C ASP A 522 -7.41 21.36 -10.07
N THR A 523 -8.07 22.26 -9.33
CA THR A 523 -9.00 23.25 -9.92
C THR A 523 -8.33 24.22 -10.88
N ASP A 524 -7.00 24.35 -10.80
CA ASP A 524 -6.19 25.28 -11.59
C ASP A 524 -5.52 24.60 -12.80
N HIS A 525 -5.72 23.28 -13.00
CA HIS A 525 -5.05 22.47 -14.02
C HIS A 525 -3.51 22.60 -14.00
N LYS A 526 -2.92 22.42 -12.81
CA LYS A 526 -1.46 22.39 -12.57
C LYS A 526 -0.85 21.03 -12.91
N VAL A 527 -1.64 19.95 -12.87
CA VAL A 527 -1.21 18.56 -13.11
C VAL A 527 -1.97 17.98 -14.31
N LEU A 528 -3.30 18.13 -14.30
CA LEU A 528 -4.17 17.67 -15.38
C LEU A 528 -4.06 18.58 -16.62
N PRO A 529 -4.28 18.04 -17.83
CA PRO A 529 -4.40 18.87 -19.03
C PRO A 529 -5.47 19.96 -18.88
N LYS A 530 -5.20 21.15 -19.42
CA LYS A 530 -6.10 22.33 -19.36
C LYS A 530 -7.43 22.14 -20.09
N ASP A 531 -7.54 21.13 -20.95
CA ASP A 531 -8.75 20.73 -21.68
C ASP A 531 -9.46 19.51 -21.03
N SER A 532 -9.02 19.09 -19.84
CA SER A 532 -9.71 18.07 -19.06
C SER A 532 -10.93 18.66 -18.35
N ASN A 533 -12.00 17.87 -18.26
CA ASN A 533 -13.16 18.19 -17.40
C ASN A 533 -12.98 17.66 -15.97
N GLU A 534 -11.92 16.90 -15.71
CA GLU A 534 -11.58 16.36 -14.40
C GLU A 534 -10.93 17.46 -13.54
N LYS A 535 -11.22 17.44 -12.24
CA LYS A 535 -10.73 18.42 -11.25
C LYS A 535 -10.00 17.77 -10.08
N VAL A 536 -9.74 16.46 -10.17
CA VAL A 536 -9.07 15.66 -9.16
C VAL A 536 -7.97 14.92 -9.87
N ALA A 537 -6.73 15.32 -9.62
CA ALA A 537 -5.54 14.63 -10.12
C ALA A 537 -5.24 13.44 -9.21
N ASP A 538 -4.89 12.32 -9.84
CA ASP A 538 -4.33 11.16 -9.15
C ASP A 538 -2.83 11.37 -8.91
N TYR A 539 -2.26 10.69 -7.92
CA TYR A 539 -0.81 10.68 -7.75
C TYR A 539 -0.09 10.10 -8.99
N THR A 540 -0.74 9.20 -9.76
CA THR A 540 -0.19 8.75 -11.05
C THR A 540 -0.09 9.86 -12.10
N ASP A 541 -0.89 10.93 -12.02
CA ASP A 541 -0.79 12.07 -12.93
C ASP A 541 0.43 12.95 -12.60
N PHE A 542 0.83 13.03 -11.32
CA PHE A 542 2.11 13.66 -10.94
C PHE A 542 3.30 12.86 -11.46
N LEU A 543 3.27 11.52 -11.37
CA LEU A 543 4.29 10.65 -11.96
C LEU A 543 4.36 10.80 -13.49
N ALA A 544 3.20 10.86 -14.15
CA ALA A 544 3.10 11.08 -15.58
C ALA A 544 3.71 12.44 -15.98
N LYS A 545 3.33 13.53 -15.30
CA LYS A 545 3.83 14.89 -15.55
C LYS A 545 5.35 14.98 -15.38
N ASP A 546 5.88 14.37 -14.32
CA ASP A 546 7.33 14.34 -14.07
C ASP A 546 8.09 13.51 -15.11
N TYR A 547 7.50 12.43 -15.65
CA TYR A 547 8.14 11.64 -16.71
C TYR A 547 8.07 12.31 -18.10
N TYR A 548 6.85 12.64 -18.56
CA TYR A 548 6.55 13.27 -19.84
C TYR A 548 5.28 14.12 -19.66
N ASP A 549 5.47 15.45 -19.62
CA ASP A 549 4.40 16.40 -19.34
C ASP A 549 3.42 16.54 -20.52
N ILE A 550 2.42 15.66 -20.54
CA ILE A 550 1.39 15.61 -21.60
C ILE A 550 0.62 16.93 -21.77
N ALA A 551 0.60 17.83 -20.78
CA ALA A 551 -0.06 19.13 -20.89
C ALA A 551 0.70 20.11 -21.81
N LYS A 552 1.98 19.83 -22.12
CA LYS A 552 2.78 20.61 -23.07
C LYS A 552 2.55 20.23 -24.54
N TYR A 553 1.88 19.11 -24.82
CA TYR A 553 1.79 18.48 -26.16
C TYR A 553 0.35 18.22 -26.63
N ASN A 554 0.10 18.35 -27.93
CA ASN A 554 -1.15 17.93 -28.57
C ASN A 554 -1.19 16.39 -28.75
N ASP A 555 -2.30 15.85 -29.24
CA ASP A 555 -2.47 14.40 -29.39
C ASP A 555 -1.60 13.78 -30.50
N ASP A 556 -1.04 14.59 -31.40
CA ASP A 556 0.00 14.18 -32.36
C ASP A 556 1.43 14.25 -31.78
N ASN A 557 1.55 14.46 -30.46
CA ASN A 557 2.78 14.65 -29.70
C ASN A 557 3.61 15.88 -30.11
N GLU A 558 2.97 16.90 -30.68
CA GLU A 558 3.60 18.16 -31.06
C GLU A 558 3.47 19.20 -29.94
N PRO A 559 4.49 20.04 -29.67
CA PRO A 559 4.39 21.08 -28.66
C PRO A 559 3.26 22.08 -28.94
N ILE A 560 2.46 22.39 -27.93
CA ILE A 560 1.40 23.41 -28.03
C ILE A 560 2.07 24.80 -28.01
N ASN A 561 1.75 25.66 -28.99
CA ASN A 561 2.35 27.00 -29.10
C ASN A 561 2.28 27.78 -27.77
N GLY A 562 3.45 28.20 -27.28
CA GLY A 562 3.62 28.86 -25.97
C GLY A 562 4.06 27.95 -24.82
N SER A 563 4.03 26.62 -24.97
CA SER A 563 4.62 25.67 -24.00
C SER A 563 6.09 25.36 -24.27
N SER A 564 6.57 25.60 -25.50
CA SER A 564 7.93 25.30 -25.90
C SER A 564 8.92 26.33 -25.35
N SER A 565 9.78 25.91 -24.41
CA SER A 565 11.01 26.63 -24.05
C SER A 565 12.07 26.51 -25.16
N SER A 566 11.67 26.70 -26.42
CA SER A 566 12.53 26.70 -27.61
C SER A 566 13.16 28.07 -27.76
N SER A 567 14.31 28.26 -27.11
CA SER A 567 15.14 29.46 -27.25
C SER A 567 15.80 29.52 -28.63
N THR A 568 15.04 29.89 -29.67
CA THR A 568 15.55 30.09 -31.03
C THR A 568 14.75 31.11 -31.84
N SER A 569 14.99 32.41 -31.61
CA SER A 569 14.89 33.41 -32.69
C SER A 569 15.70 34.67 -32.38
N ASN A 570 16.46 35.12 -33.37
CA ASN A 570 17.10 36.44 -33.38
C ASN A 570 16.09 37.51 -33.84
N ARG A 571 16.32 38.77 -33.41
CA ARG A 571 15.73 40.03 -33.90
C ARG A 571 14.28 40.39 -33.51
N ALA A 572 14.19 41.10 -32.38
CA ALA A 572 13.65 42.47 -32.24
C ALA A 572 12.38 42.92 -33.00
N ARG A 573 11.32 43.27 -32.25
CA ARG A 573 10.77 44.64 -32.27
C ARG A 573 9.86 45.00 -31.06
N ARG A 574 10.22 46.11 -30.42
CA ARG A 574 9.45 47.16 -29.69
C ARG A 574 8.27 46.82 -28.76
N GLU A 575 8.37 47.42 -27.58
CA GLU A 575 7.41 47.49 -26.46
C GLU A 575 6.27 48.51 -26.69
N THR A 576 5.18 48.38 -25.91
CA THR A 576 4.74 49.41 -24.95
C THR A 576 3.85 48.81 -23.84
N PRO A 577 3.73 49.40 -22.63
CA PRO A 577 3.49 48.63 -21.39
C PRO A 577 2.26 49.06 -20.56
N THR A 578 1.85 48.23 -19.59
CA THR A 578 1.23 48.68 -18.32
C THR A 578 1.61 47.76 -17.15
N ASN A 579 1.99 48.39 -16.04
CA ASN A 579 2.46 47.81 -14.76
C ASN A 579 1.36 46.97 -14.05
N THR A 580 1.61 46.10 -13.08
CA THR A 580 2.74 45.97 -12.13
C THR A 580 3.10 44.51 -11.83
N ALA A 581 4.38 44.15 -11.89
CA ALA A 581 4.92 42.92 -11.29
C ALA A 581 6.31 43.21 -10.70
N SER A 582 6.57 42.74 -9.48
CA SER A 582 7.84 42.94 -8.78
C SER A 582 8.95 42.09 -9.41
N SER A 583 10.01 42.75 -9.88
CA SER A 583 11.14 42.12 -10.56
C SER A 583 12.12 41.43 -9.60
N THR A 584 12.27 40.11 -9.73
CA THR A 584 13.48 39.39 -9.29
C THR A 584 13.84 38.31 -10.29
N ASN A 585 14.93 38.54 -11.04
CA ASN A 585 15.79 37.63 -11.80
C ASN A 585 15.17 36.44 -12.56
N SER A 586 15.35 36.46 -13.89
CA SER A 586 15.10 35.32 -14.78
C SER A 586 16.17 34.23 -14.66
N THR A 587 16.14 33.47 -13.57
CA THR A 587 16.63 32.08 -13.62
C THR A 587 15.59 31.23 -14.33
N THR A 588 15.98 30.48 -15.37
CA THR A 588 15.13 29.43 -15.94
C THR A 588 14.73 28.46 -14.84
N ASN A 589 13.45 28.40 -14.46
CA ASN A 589 13.02 27.43 -13.44
C ASN A 589 13.12 26.00 -14.02
N TRP A 590 14.19 25.29 -13.62
CA TRP A 590 14.44 23.92 -14.04
C TRP A 590 13.48 22.91 -13.37
N GLU A 591 12.76 23.31 -12.32
CA GLU A 591 11.82 22.46 -11.57
C GLU A 591 10.61 21.99 -12.40
N ASP A 592 10.28 22.66 -13.50
CA ASP A 592 9.14 22.41 -14.40
C ASP A 592 9.46 21.50 -15.61
N LYS A 593 10.69 20.98 -15.73
CA LYS A 593 11.07 20.05 -16.81
C LYS A 593 10.78 18.61 -16.44
N SER A 594 10.22 17.86 -17.40
CA SER A 594 10.04 16.42 -17.25
C SER A 594 11.34 15.66 -17.53
N TRP A 595 11.39 14.41 -17.08
CA TRP A 595 12.53 13.52 -17.23
C TRP A 595 12.92 13.30 -18.69
N SER A 596 11.91 13.10 -19.55
CA SER A 596 12.08 13.01 -20.99
C SER A 596 12.58 14.33 -21.61
N ASP A 597 12.02 15.49 -21.23
CA ASP A 597 12.49 16.82 -21.71
C ASP A 597 13.99 17.02 -21.46
N TRP A 598 14.48 16.58 -20.30
CA TRP A 598 15.90 16.68 -19.93
C TRP A 598 16.79 15.80 -20.82
N ILE A 599 16.44 14.52 -21.00
CA ILE A 599 17.19 13.61 -21.90
C ILE A 599 17.17 14.12 -23.34
N LEU A 600 16.03 14.61 -23.83
CA LEU A 600 15.94 15.19 -25.17
C LEU A 600 16.88 16.40 -25.33
N GLU A 601 17.06 17.21 -24.28
CA GLU A 601 18.03 18.30 -24.30
C GLU A 601 19.49 17.81 -24.26
N VAL A 602 19.81 16.73 -23.54
CA VAL A 602 21.13 16.08 -23.60
C VAL A 602 21.44 15.64 -25.04
N LEU A 603 20.48 14.99 -25.71
CA LEU A 603 20.62 14.58 -27.11
C LEU A 603 20.83 15.79 -28.04
N ARG A 604 20.14 16.92 -27.81
CA ARG A 604 20.37 18.17 -28.57
C ARG A 604 21.77 18.72 -28.34
N LYS A 605 22.23 18.84 -27.09
CA LYS A 605 23.57 19.36 -26.77
C LYS A 605 24.70 18.49 -27.31
N LYS A 606 24.49 17.17 -27.41
CA LYS A 606 25.45 16.22 -28.01
C LYS A 606 25.36 16.13 -29.54
N GLY A 607 24.36 16.73 -30.18
CA GLY A 607 24.12 16.64 -31.61
C GLY A 607 23.62 15.27 -32.07
N TRP A 608 22.96 14.51 -31.19
CA TRP A 608 22.39 13.17 -31.45
C TRP A 608 20.86 13.19 -31.55
N TYR A 609 20.24 14.37 -31.44
CA TYR A 609 18.79 14.55 -31.56
C TYR A 609 18.35 14.43 -33.02
N ASN A 610 17.38 13.54 -33.27
CA ASN A 610 16.70 13.41 -34.56
C ASN A 610 15.19 13.58 -34.35
N GLU A 611 14.61 14.63 -34.94
CA GLU A 611 13.23 15.04 -34.71
C GLU A 611 12.19 13.97 -35.11
N SER A 612 12.34 13.33 -36.27
CA SER A 612 11.39 12.31 -36.73
C SER A 612 11.44 11.05 -35.88
N ASN A 613 12.64 10.66 -35.44
CA ASN A 613 12.85 9.58 -34.47
C ASN A 613 12.22 9.92 -33.10
N ILE A 614 12.41 11.14 -32.60
CA ILE A 614 11.81 11.54 -31.31
C ILE A 614 10.28 11.63 -31.41
N LYS A 615 9.70 12.05 -32.54
CA LYS A 615 8.24 11.98 -32.76
C LYS A 615 7.75 10.52 -32.82
N SER A 616 8.51 9.61 -33.40
CA SER A 616 8.24 8.16 -33.38
C SER A 616 8.26 7.59 -31.95
N TRP A 617 9.27 7.95 -31.14
CA TRP A 617 9.33 7.58 -29.72
C TRP A 617 8.13 8.16 -28.94
N ALA A 618 7.80 9.44 -29.12
CA ALA A 618 6.70 10.10 -28.40
C ALA A 618 5.32 9.50 -28.77
N ASN A 619 5.13 9.03 -30.01
CA ASN A 619 3.93 8.28 -30.38
C ASN A 619 3.79 6.92 -29.68
N ARG A 620 4.86 6.38 -29.10
CA ARG A 620 4.87 5.10 -28.34
C ARG A 620 4.96 5.29 -26.82
N PHE A 621 5.54 6.40 -26.33
CA PHE A 621 5.82 6.64 -24.91
C PHE A 621 5.48 8.05 -24.38
N GLY A 622 4.86 8.91 -25.19
CA GLY A 622 4.31 10.20 -24.80
C GLY A 622 2.80 10.11 -24.56
N LYS A 623 2.01 10.86 -25.34
CA LYS A 623 0.56 10.65 -25.49
C LYS A 623 0.30 9.47 -26.42
N VAL A 624 -0.34 8.43 -25.88
CA VAL A 624 -0.60 7.14 -26.54
C VAL A 624 -2.11 6.82 -26.61
N LYS A 625 -2.50 5.86 -27.44
CA LYS A 625 -3.85 5.28 -27.38
C LYS A 625 -4.01 4.55 -26.05
N ASP A 626 -5.07 4.89 -25.31
CA ASP A 626 -5.49 4.20 -24.08
C ASP A 626 -5.69 2.70 -24.33
N GLN A 627 -4.76 1.88 -23.82
CA GLN A 627 -4.88 0.42 -23.85
C GLN A 627 -5.81 -0.10 -22.74
N LYS A 628 -6.11 0.66 -21.69
CA LYS A 628 -7.01 0.20 -20.62
C LYS A 628 -8.48 0.31 -21.05
N ASN A 629 -8.78 1.27 -21.92
CA ASN A 629 -10.09 1.49 -22.54
C ASN A 629 -9.96 1.80 -24.04
N LEU A 630 -10.05 0.77 -24.88
CA LEU A 630 -9.89 0.88 -26.33
C LEU A 630 -10.94 1.76 -27.04
N ASP A 631 -12.08 2.04 -26.40
CA ASP A 631 -13.15 2.93 -26.89
C ASP A 631 -12.89 4.42 -26.56
N ASN A 632 -11.87 4.72 -25.74
CA ASN A 632 -11.48 6.09 -25.43
C ASN A 632 -10.93 6.79 -26.69
N LYS A 633 -11.51 7.95 -27.01
CA LYS A 633 -11.15 8.75 -28.19
C LYS A 633 -10.00 9.73 -27.95
N LYS A 634 -9.74 10.12 -26.70
CA LYS A 634 -8.58 10.95 -26.35
C LYS A 634 -7.36 10.07 -26.13
N ARG A 635 -6.17 10.58 -26.44
CA ARG A 635 -4.91 9.95 -26.01
C ARG A 635 -4.64 10.23 -24.53
N VAL A 636 -3.95 9.31 -23.88
CA VAL A 636 -3.57 9.36 -22.45
C VAL A 636 -2.05 9.30 -22.30
N SER A 637 -1.50 9.55 -21.11
CA SER A 637 -0.07 9.33 -20.88
C SER A 637 0.24 7.82 -20.94
N VAL A 638 1.43 7.45 -21.40
CA VAL A 638 1.91 6.06 -21.28
C VAL A 638 2.02 5.60 -19.82
N TYR A 639 2.03 6.53 -18.85
CA TYR A 639 2.02 6.19 -17.42
C TYR A 639 0.65 5.75 -16.91
N ASN A 640 -0.44 6.13 -17.58
CA ASN A 640 -1.76 5.62 -17.24
C ASN A 640 -1.74 4.09 -17.22
N GLU A 641 -2.34 3.53 -16.16
CA GLU A 641 -2.43 2.09 -15.94
C GLU A 641 -2.89 1.33 -17.20
N GLY A 642 -2.42 0.10 -17.40
CA GLY A 642 -2.77 -0.69 -18.59
C GLY A 642 -1.95 -0.39 -19.85
N ASN A 643 -1.09 0.63 -19.86
CA ASN A 643 -0.09 0.88 -20.91
C ASN A 643 1.31 0.43 -20.43
N ASP A 644 2.15 -0.17 -21.27
CA ASP A 644 3.51 -0.57 -20.85
C ASP A 644 4.51 0.57 -21.05
N ALA A 645 4.78 1.34 -19.99
CA ALA A 645 5.74 2.45 -20.03
C ALA A 645 7.22 2.00 -20.05
N TYR A 646 7.53 0.70 -19.93
CA TYR A 646 8.89 0.22 -19.64
C TYR A 646 9.48 -0.61 -20.78
N LEU A 647 8.69 -1.53 -21.35
CA LEU A 647 9.08 -2.40 -22.45
C LEU A 647 9.48 -1.55 -23.68
N GLU A 648 10.68 -1.77 -24.21
CA GLU A 648 11.23 -1.01 -25.35
C GLU A 648 11.34 0.53 -25.16
N ASN A 649 11.23 1.05 -23.94
CA ASN A 649 11.33 2.50 -23.71
C ASN A 649 12.78 2.99 -23.84
N ASP A 650 13.10 3.51 -25.03
CA ASP A 650 14.46 3.85 -25.43
C ASP A 650 15.10 4.96 -24.58
N LEU A 651 14.36 6.03 -24.22
CA LEU A 651 14.93 7.09 -23.37
C LEU A 651 15.30 6.53 -21.98
N LEU A 652 14.42 5.72 -21.38
CA LEU A 652 14.72 5.07 -20.11
C LEU A 652 15.88 4.07 -20.21
N ALA A 653 16.06 3.40 -21.36
CA ALA A 653 17.18 2.49 -21.60
C ALA A 653 18.52 3.21 -21.81
N PHE A 654 18.50 4.38 -22.45
CA PHE A 654 19.67 5.22 -22.67
C PHE A 654 20.40 5.61 -21.37
N THR A 655 19.70 5.57 -20.22
CA THR A 655 20.29 5.78 -18.89
C THR A 655 21.35 4.76 -18.46
N ALA A 656 21.45 3.61 -19.16
CA ALA A 656 22.48 2.59 -18.90
C ALA A 656 23.88 3.07 -19.33
N PHE A 657 23.95 3.96 -20.32
CA PHE A 657 25.22 4.49 -20.84
C PHE A 657 25.69 5.74 -20.09
N LEU A 658 24.82 6.39 -19.30
CA LEU A 658 25.19 7.52 -18.46
C LEU A 658 26.15 7.07 -17.35
N LYS A 659 27.23 7.82 -17.14
CA LYS A 659 28.21 7.54 -16.09
C LYS A 659 27.59 7.85 -14.72
N ASP A 660 27.83 6.97 -13.73
CA ASP A 660 27.00 6.91 -12.51
C ASP A 660 27.14 8.12 -11.57
N ASP A 661 28.16 8.97 -11.78
CA ASP A 661 28.39 10.24 -11.09
C ASP A 661 27.74 11.46 -11.78
N GLN A 662 27.25 11.31 -13.02
CA GLN A 662 26.78 12.41 -13.87
C GLN A 662 25.38 12.93 -13.54
N LEU A 663 24.81 12.48 -12.43
CA LEU A 663 23.46 12.84 -12.01
C LEU A 663 23.48 13.66 -10.71
N GLN A 664 24.63 13.78 -10.04
CA GLN A 664 24.77 14.48 -8.76
C GLN A 664 24.67 16.03 -8.90
N PRO A 665 24.25 16.76 -7.85
CA PRO A 665 24.01 18.20 -7.89
C PRO A 665 25.32 18.95 -7.70
N LYS A 666 25.40 20.22 -8.14
CA LYS A 666 26.61 21.01 -7.97
C LYS A 666 26.52 22.16 -6.96
N ASN A 667 27.42 22.06 -5.98
CA ASN A 667 28.06 23.11 -5.18
C ASN A 667 27.39 23.58 -3.87
N GLY A 668 28.19 23.52 -2.79
CA GLY A 668 27.99 24.32 -1.58
C GLY A 668 28.45 23.66 -0.27
N ASN A 669 29.74 23.76 0.07
CA ASN A 669 30.28 23.49 1.42
C ASN A 669 30.28 22.02 1.94
N GLY A 670 30.62 21.07 1.07
CA GLY A 670 31.39 19.89 1.48
C GLY A 670 30.66 18.78 2.25
N LYS A 671 30.03 17.87 1.50
CA LYS A 671 30.03 16.41 1.71
C LYS A 671 29.52 15.73 0.43
N GLU A 672 30.31 14.79 -0.08
CA GLU A 672 30.07 14.12 -1.36
C GLU A 672 29.08 12.93 -1.18
N ASP A 673 28.00 12.89 -1.97
CA ASP A 673 27.34 11.70 -2.58
C ASP A 673 25.83 11.89 -2.85
N GLY A 674 25.39 11.64 -4.10
CA GLY A 674 24.05 11.10 -4.45
C GLY A 674 22.92 12.07 -4.91
N LEU A 675 22.55 12.02 -6.22
CA LEU A 675 21.31 12.50 -6.89
C LEU A 675 21.42 12.14 -8.40
N PHE A 676 20.48 12.42 -9.33
CA PHE A 676 19.10 12.89 -9.21
C PHE A 676 18.79 14.34 -9.67
N ASP A 677 19.72 15.06 -10.33
CA ASP A 677 19.52 16.49 -10.63
C ASP A 677 19.08 16.81 -12.08
N LEU A 678 17.77 17.04 -12.29
CA LEU A 678 17.20 17.57 -13.55
C LEU A 678 17.62 19.03 -13.85
N ASN A 679 18.16 19.75 -12.85
CA ASN A 679 18.70 21.10 -13.04
C ASN A 679 20.14 21.08 -13.60
N ARG A 680 20.76 19.90 -13.71
CA ARG A 680 22.09 19.73 -14.30
C ARG A 680 22.10 20.21 -15.75
N ASP A 681 23.09 21.03 -16.07
CA ASP A 681 23.44 21.48 -17.42
C ASP A 681 23.58 20.28 -18.39
N PRO A 682 22.67 20.10 -19.36
CA PRO A 682 22.68 18.96 -20.28
C PRO A 682 23.92 18.89 -21.18
N SER A 683 24.67 19.99 -21.33
CA SER A 683 25.93 19.98 -22.09
C SER A 683 27.09 19.30 -21.34
N LYS A 684 26.98 19.15 -20.02
CA LYS A 684 27.99 18.57 -19.11
C LYS A 684 27.66 17.12 -18.71
N VAL A 685 27.03 16.36 -19.62
CA VAL A 685 26.72 14.94 -19.40
C VAL A 685 27.77 14.06 -20.07
N GLU A 686 28.45 13.26 -19.25
CA GLU A 686 29.40 12.23 -19.68
C GLU A 686 28.72 10.84 -19.79
N PHE A 687 29.29 9.99 -20.63
CA PHE A 687 28.87 8.61 -20.82
C PHE A 687 29.98 7.65 -20.41
N LYS A 688 29.61 6.47 -19.89
CA LYS A 688 30.55 5.36 -19.60
C LYS A 688 31.30 4.95 -20.85
N ASN A 689 30.58 4.92 -21.98
CA ASN A 689 31.16 4.72 -23.30
C ASN A 689 30.39 5.57 -24.32
N GLU A 690 31.02 6.65 -24.79
CA GLU A 690 30.37 7.63 -25.68
C GLU A 690 30.07 7.07 -27.08
N GLU A 691 30.83 6.08 -27.55
CA GLU A 691 30.57 5.38 -28.82
C GLU A 691 29.30 4.52 -28.75
N LEU A 692 29.20 3.63 -27.75
CA LEU A 692 27.99 2.81 -27.53
C LEU A 692 26.77 3.68 -27.22
N ALA A 693 26.94 4.77 -26.46
CA ALA A 693 25.89 5.74 -26.20
C ALA A 693 25.38 6.37 -27.51
N LYS A 694 26.29 6.83 -28.38
CA LYS A 694 25.94 7.42 -29.68
C LYS A 694 25.29 6.40 -30.62
N GLU A 695 25.79 5.16 -30.67
CA GLU A 695 25.16 4.07 -31.43
C GLU A 695 23.72 3.82 -30.96
N PHE A 696 23.47 3.82 -29.65
CA PHE A 696 22.11 3.64 -29.12
C PHE A 696 21.24 4.88 -29.35
N ALA A 697 21.79 6.08 -29.20
CA ALA A 697 21.08 7.34 -29.44
C ALA A 697 20.53 7.43 -30.87
N ASN A 698 21.31 6.99 -31.86
CA ASN A 698 20.88 6.91 -33.26
C ASN A 698 19.72 5.92 -33.50
N LEU A 699 19.42 5.03 -32.55
CA LEU A 699 18.32 4.05 -32.62
C LEU A 699 17.11 4.42 -31.76
N ILE A 700 17.19 5.47 -30.92
CA ILE A 700 16.04 5.97 -30.15
C ILE A 700 14.88 6.25 -31.11
N GLY A 701 13.69 5.72 -30.84
CA GLY A 701 12.51 5.93 -31.68
C GLY A 701 12.50 5.15 -33.00
N VAL A 702 13.55 4.40 -33.32
CA VAL A 702 13.57 3.46 -34.45
C VAL A 702 13.05 2.11 -33.97
N TYR A 703 11.97 1.62 -34.55
CA TYR A 703 11.33 0.34 -34.20
C TYR A 703 11.25 -0.59 -35.41
N ASP A 704 11.09 -1.88 -35.16
CA ASP A 704 11.03 -2.88 -36.22
C ASP A 704 9.76 -2.76 -37.05
N LYS A 705 9.92 -2.85 -38.38
CA LYS A 705 8.82 -2.75 -39.34
C LYS A 705 7.95 -4.00 -39.28
N ASP A 706 6.65 -3.79 -39.52
CA ASP A 706 5.62 -4.83 -39.62
C ASP A 706 5.51 -5.72 -38.36
N PHE A 707 6.05 -5.26 -37.22
CA PHE A 707 5.89 -5.91 -35.92
C PHE A 707 4.44 -5.78 -35.44
N ASN A 708 3.80 -6.92 -35.19
CA ASN A 708 2.46 -7.00 -34.66
C ASN A 708 2.51 -7.23 -33.14
N SER A 709 1.96 -6.31 -32.33
CA SER A 709 1.91 -6.44 -30.88
C SER A 709 1.06 -7.64 -30.40
N ASN A 710 0.17 -8.16 -31.25
CA ASN A 710 -0.73 -9.27 -30.93
C ASN A 710 -0.09 -10.64 -31.19
N GLU A 711 1.07 -10.69 -31.84
CA GLU A 711 1.83 -11.90 -32.12
C GLU A 711 3.05 -11.99 -31.19
N ASP A 712 3.39 -13.22 -30.78
CA ASP A 712 4.51 -13.44 -29.86
C ASP A 712 5.86 -13.07 -30.48
N TYR A 713 6.82 -12.64 -29.67
CA TYR A 713 8.16 -12.23 -30.15
C TYR A 713 8.89 -13.40 -30.83
N GLN A 714 8.75 -14.62 -30.31
CA GLN A 714 9.31 -15.83 -30.94
C GLN A 714 8.69 -16.10 -32.32
N ALA A 715 7.42 -15.76 -32.55
CA ALA A 715 6.76 -15.99 -33.84
C ALA A 715 7.22 -15.02 -34.93
N GLN A 716 7.76 -13.87 -34.54
CA GLN A 716 8.14 -12.76 -35.43
C GLN A 716 9.67 -12.51 -35.47
N ASP A 717 10.49 -13.48 -35.07
CA ASP A 717 11.95 -13.34 -34.90
C ASP A 717 12.68 -12.68 -36.08
N SER A 718 12.28 -13.04 -37.30
CA SER A 718 12.82 -12.46 -38.54
C SER A 718 12.72 -10.93 -38.55
N LYS A 719 11.60 -10.38 -38.05
CA LYS A 719 11.30 -8.94 -38.00
C LYS A 719 12.15 -8.17 -36.98
N LEU A 720 12.56 -8.80 -35.86
CA LEU A 720 13.13 -8.14 -34.65
C LEU A 720 14.56 -7.56 -34.78
N THR A 721 14.98 -7.12 -35.96
CA THR A 721 16.38 -6.76 -36.25
C THR A 721 16.89 -5.56 -35.45
N THR A 722 16.03 -4.55 -35.26
CA THR A 722 16.32 -3.32 -34.52
C THR A 722 16.35 -3.59 -33.03
N LEU A 723 15.40 -4.37 -32.51
CA LEU A 723 15.35 -4.77 -31.12
C LEU A 723 16.59 -5.59 -30.72
N TYR A 724 17.00 -6.57 -31.54
CA TYR A 724 18.27 -7.29 -31.32
C TYR A 724 19.49 -6.37 -31.37
N LYS A 725 19.52 -5.34 -32.23
CA LYS A 725 20.62 -4.36 -32.25
C LYS A 725 20.67 -3.52 -30.97
N LYS A 726 19.54 -2.99 -30.52
CA LYS A 726 19.43 -2.23 -29.26
C LYS A 726 19.82 -3.09 -28.05
N MET A 727 19.33 -4.33 -27.99
CA MET A 727 19.68 -5.28 -26.93
C MET A 727 21.18 -5.64 -26.98
N SER A 728 21.79 -5.78 -28.16
CA SER A 728 23.24 -5.98 -28.30
C SER A 728 24.06 -4.83 -27.72
N LEU A 729 23.65 -3.57 -27.92
CA LEU A 729 24.32 -2.41 -27.34
C LEU A 729 24.20 -2.36 -25.81
N LEU A 730 23.02 -2.65 -25.26
CA LEU A 730 22.81 -2.79 -23.81
C LEU A 730 23.68 -3.92 -23.24
N LYS A 731 23.70 -5.10 -23.88
CA LYS A 731 24.57 -6.23 -23.51
C LYS A 731 26.05 -5.85 -23.49
N LYS A 732 26.53 -5.11 -24.50
CA LYS A 732 27.93 -4.62 -24.54
C LYS A 732 28.22 -3.70 -23.36
N GLN A 733 27.31 -2.78 -23.02
CA GLN A 733 27.50 -1.89 -21.86
C GLN A 733 27.47 -2.66 -20.54
N VAL A 734 26.55 -3.62 -20.37
CA VAL A 734 26.48 -4.46 -19.16
C VAL A 734 27.73 -5.33 -19.01
N LYS A 735 28.26 -5.93 -20.09
CA LYS A 735 29.52 -6.69 -20.06
C LYS A 735 30.70 -5.79 -19.63
N LYS A 736 30.80 -4.55 -20.15
CA LYS A 736 31.81 -3.56 -19.71
C LYS A 736 31.65 -3.18 -18.25
N ASP A 737 30.43 -2.87 -17.80
CA ASP A 737 30.17 -2.51 -16.39
C ASP A 737 30.49 -3.68 -15.43
N LEU A 738 30.21 -4.92 -15.83
CA LEU A 738 30.58 -6.12 -15.06
C LEU A 738 32.08 -6.21 -14.85
N GLU A 739 32.89 -6.02 -15.90
CA GLU A 739 34.34 -6.07 -15.81
C GLU A 739 34.95 -4.85 -15.10
N GLU A 740 34.55 -3.64 -15.51
CA GLU A 740 35.17 -2.39 -15.09
C GLU A 740 34.68 -1.91 -13.72
N ILE A 741 33.40 -2.11 -13.37
CA ILE A 741 32.78 -1.60 -12.14
C ILE A 741 32.68 -2.72 -11.09
N SER A 742 32.23 -3.91 -11.47
CA SER A 742 32.01 -5.04 -10.55
C SER A 742 33.15 -6.06 -10.45
N GLY A 743 34.20 -5.91 -11.26
CA GLY A 743 35.37 -6.81 -11.27
C GLY A 743 35.08 -8.24 -11.76
N ILE A 744 33.94 -8.46 -12.43
CA ILE A 744 33.48 -9.78 -12.87
C ILE A 744 33.96 -10.02 -14.30
N LYS A 745 34.88 -10.96 -14.48
CA LYS A 745 35.32 -11.47 -15.78
C LYS A 745 34.78 -12.89 -15.97
N SER A 746 33.66 -13.02 -16.66
CA SER A 746 33.01 -14.31 -16.93
C SER A 746 32.61 -14.43 -18.40
N ASN A 747 33.00 -15.55 -19.01
CA ASN A 747 32.49 -15.95 -20.34
C ASN A 747 31.09 -16.58 -20.25
N ASN A 748 30.67 -17.02 -19.04
CA ASN A 748 29.37 -17.64 -18.80
C ASN A 748 28.35 -16.61 -18.29
N PRO A 749 27.06 -16.72 -18.67
CA PRO A 749 25.99 -15.88 -18.14
C PRO A 749 25.82 -16.06 -16.63
N ILE A 750 25.62 -14.95 -15.91
CA ILE A 750 25.26 -14.97 -14.49
C ILE A 750 23.79 -15.40 -14.34
N THR A 751 23.53 -16.49 -13.63
CA THR A 751 22.15 -16.89 -13.33
C THR A 751 21.53 -15.95 -12.28
N ILE A 752 20.28 -15.53 -12.46
CA ILE A 752 19.50 -14.76 -11.48
C ILE A 752 18.29 -15.62 -11.08
N PRO A 753 18.26 -16.20 -9.86
CA PRO A 753 17.15 -17.04 -9.44
C PRO A 753 15.96 -16.19 -9.04
N PHE A 754 14.84 -16.38 -9.75
CA PHE A 754 13.53 -15.86 -9.39
C PHE A 754 12.79 -16.90 -8.54
N LEU A 755 12.37 -16.53 -7.33
CA LEU A 755 11.66 -17.41 -6.42
C LEU A 755 10.16 -17.42 -6.75
N LEU A 756 9.70 -18.46 -7.46
CA LEU A 756 8.30 -18.63 -7.81
C LEU A 756 7.54 -19.34 -6.69
N SER A 757 6.53 -18.68 -6.10
CA SER A 757 5.64 -19.31 -5.12
C SER A 757 4.97 -20.57 -5.69
N PRO A 758 4.94 -21.69 -4.93
CA PRO A 758 4.21 -22.89 -5.32
C PRO A 758 2.70 -22.79 -5.11
N ALA A 759 2.21 -21.80 -4.34
CA ALA A 759 0.80 -21.43 -4.34
C ALA A 759 0.36 -20.80 -5.69
N GLY A 760 -0.94 -20.53 -5.81
CA GLY A 760 -1.53 -20.04 -7.06
C GLY A 760 -1.84 -21.13 -8.09
N SER A 761 -2.48 -20.73 -9.18
CA SER A 761 -2.85 -21.62 -10.29
C SER A 761 -1.65 -21.99 -11.16
N ASP A 762 -1.79 -23.05 -11.95
CA ASP A 762 -0.75 -23.45 -12.91
C ASP A 762 -0.61 -22.44 -14.07
N ASP A 763 -1.70 -21.76 -14.43
CA ASP A 763 -1.71 -20.72 -15.44
C ASP A 763 -0.89 -19.47 -15.01
N TYR A 764 -1.00 -19.05 -13.74
CA TYR A 764 -0.13 -18.01 -13.16
C TYR A 764 1.36 -18.39 -13.30
N LYS A 765 1.70 -19.63 -12.95
CA LYS A 765 3.08 -20.15 -13.02
C LYS A 765 3.58 -20.21 -14.47
N LEU A 766 2.72 -20.65 -15.40
CA LEU A 766 3.03 -20.72 -16.83
C LEU A 766 3.27 -19.32 -17.42
N LYS A 767 2.37 -18.36 -17.18
CA LYS A 767 2.52 -16.97 -17.65
C LYS A 767 3.74 -16.27 -17.04
N THR A 768 4.07 -16.56 -15.78
CA THR A 768 5.31 -16.08 -15.14
C THR A 768 6.55 -16.63 -15.83
N ARG A 769 6.61 -17.94 -16.12
CA ARG A 769 7.72 -18.56 -16.87
C ARG A 769 7.84 -17.95 -18.27
N ARG A 770 6.72 -17.81 -19.00
CA ARG A 770 6.66 -17.26 -20.36
C ARG A 770 7.30 -15.87 -20.48
N MET A 771 7.05 -14.99 -19.50
CA MET A 771 7.65 -13.66 -19.44
C MET A 771 9.19 -13.70 -19.43
N PHE A 772 9.79 -14.58 -18.62
CA PHE A 772 11.25 -14.75 -18.55
C PHE A 772 11.83 -15.51 -19.77
N GLU A 773 11.08 -16.43 -20.36
CA GLU A 773 11.44 -17.10 -21.62
C GLU A 773 11.56 -16.09 -22.78
N VAL A 774 10.61 -15.15 -22.89
CA VAL A 774 10.64 -14.08 -23.89
C VAL A 774 11.86 -13.17 -23.68
N PHE A 775 12.17 -12.78 -22.43
CA PHE A 775 13.38 -12.03 -22.14
C PHE A 775 14.66 -12.79 -22.58
N SER A 776 14.74 -14.07 -22.26
CA SER A 776 15.88 -14.93 -22.62
C SER A 776 16.00 -15.13 -24.14
N PHE A 777 14.87 -15.21 -24.84
CA PHE A 777 14.82 -15.25 -26.31
C PHE A 777 15.32 -13.95 -26.96
N LEU A 778 14.94 -12.79 -26.41
CA LEU A 778 15.38 -11.47 -26.93
C LEU A 778 16.85 -11.16 -26.64
N THR A 779 17.48 -11.87 -25.70
CA THR A 779 18.88 -11.67 -25.31
C THR A 779 19.85 -12.66 -25.95
N ARG A 780 19.38 -13.74 -26.58
CA ARG A 780 20.21 -14.70 -27.35
C ARG A 780 20.91 -14.04 -28.57
N LYS A 781 21.74 -14.81 -29.26
CA LYS A 781 22.30 -14.43 -30.58
C LYS A 781 21.26 -14.69 -31.68
N LYS A 782 20.89 -13.66 -32.47
CA LYS A 782 19.83 -13.78 -33.50
C LYS A 782 20.14 -14.92 -34.48
N GLY A 783 19.16 -15.78 -34.73
CA GLY A 783 19.29 -16.98 -35.57
C GLY A 783 19.98 -18.19 -34.91
N ASP A 784 20.33 -18.10 -33.63
CA ASP A 784 21.06 -19.13 -32.86
C ASP A 784 20.31 -19.43 -31.55
N ASN A 785 20.48 -20.62 -30.98
CA ASN A 785 19.93 -20.96 -29.66
C ASN A 785 20.90 -20.62 -28.51
N ASP A 786 22.12 -20.17 -28.84
CA ASP A 786 23.16 -19.86 -27.86
C ASP A 786 22.94 -18.55 -27.07
N ILE A 787 23.39 -18.58 -25.81
CA ILE A 787 23.21 -17.50 -24.84
C ILE A 787 24.34 -16.46 -25.00
N ASP A 788 24.17 -15.53 -25.93
CA ASP A 788 24.93 -14.27 -25.90
C ASP A 788 24.29 -13.29 -24.91
N SER A 789 24.23 -13.59 -23.61
CA SER A 789 23.73 -12.67 -22.58
C SER A 789 24.68 -12.60 -21.39
N PRO A 790 24.90 -11.43 -20.77
CA PRO A 790 25.64 -11.34 -19.50
C PRO A 790 24.92 -12.06 -18.33
N PHE A 791 23.60 -12.27 -18.42
CA PHE A 791 22.82 -12.95 -17.39
C PHE A 791 21.59 -13.69 -17.96
N VAL A 792 21.05 -14.63 -17.18
CA VAL A 792 19.80 -15.37 -17.47
C VAL A 792 18.96 -15.53 -16.21
N PHE A 793 17.64 -15.69 -16.35
CA PHE A 793 16.74 -15.91 -15.21
C PHE A 793 16.43 -17.39 -14.99
N ASP A 794 16.66 -17.88 -13.78
CA ASP A 794 16.27 -19.21 -13.35
C ASP A 794 14.96 -19.16 -12.55
N ILE A 795 13.86 -19.64 -13.14
CA ILE A 795 12.54 -19.63 -12.49
C ILE A 795 12.42 -20.84 -11.55
N TYR A 796 13.05 -20.72 -10.39
CA TYR A 796 13.09 -21.73 -9.34
C TYR A 796 11.78 -21.75 -8.56
N GLN A 797 11.18 -22.94 -8.43
CA GLN A 797 9.93 -23.15 -7.71
C GLN A 797 10.17 -24.17 -6.58
N PRO A 798 10.02 -23.77 -5.30
CA PRO A 798 10.09 -24.69 -4.16
C PRO A 798 9.00 -25.76 -4.20
N VAL A 799 9.20 -26.85 -3.48
CA VAL A 799 8.27 -28.00 -3.46
C VAL A 799 6.93 -27.66 -2.80
N ASP A 800 6.93 -26.78 -1.79
CA ASP A 800 5.76 -26.34 -1.06
C ASP A 800 5.96 -24.94 -0.44
N GLU A 801 4.86 -24.41 0.09
CA GLU A 801 4.78 -23.08 0.71
C GLU A 801 5.60 -22.93 2.00
N SER A 802 5.91 -24.02 2.70
CA SER A 802 6.81 -23.99 3.86
C SER A 802 8.25 -23.81 3.38
N LYS A 803 8.65 -24.54 2.33
CA LYS A 803 9.98 -24.42 1.75
C LYS A 803 10.21 -23.07 1.09
N TYR A 804 9.20 -22.53 0.42
CA TYR A 804 9.23 -21.16 -0.11
C TYR A 804 9.56 -20.13 0.99
N ARG A 805 8.83 -20.14 2.11
CA ARG A 805 9.09 -19.21 3.23
C ARG A 805 10.44 -19.44 3.90
N GLU A 806 10.89 -20.69 4.01
CA GLU A 806 12.21 -21.01 4.51
C GLU A 806 13.31 -20.38 3.63
N GLU A 807 13.20 -20.51 2.31
CA GLU A 807 14.20 -20.01 1.37
C GLU A 807 14.16 -18.49 1.19
N GLU A 808 12.97 -17.88 1.27
CA GLU A 808 12.80 -16.43 1.35
C GLU A 808 13.48 -15.86 2.61
N SER A 809 13.22 -16.44 3.79
CA SER A 809 13.87 -16.01 5.05
C SER A 809 15.38 -16.28 5.12
N GLN A 810 15.90 -17.17 4.28
CA GLN A 810 17.32 -17.48 4.15
C GLN A 810 18.02 -16.73 3.00
N ASN A 811 17.32 -15.79 2.34
CA ASN A 811 17.85 -15.01 1.22
C ASN A 811 18.28 -15.84 0.00
N LYS A 812 17.62 -16.99 -0.25
CA LYS A 812 17.93 -17.92 -1.34
C LYS A 812 17.28 -17.55 -2.67
N TYR A 813 17.40 -16.29 -3.07
CA TYR A 813 16.86 -15.76 -4.32
C TYR A 813 17.56 -14.45 -4.71
N GLY A 814 17.62 -14.14 -6.00
CA GLY A 814 18.13 -12.86 -6.52
C GLY A 814 17.02 -11.90 -6.95
N LEU A 815 15.83 -12.42 -7.26
CA LEU A 815 14.64 -11.65 -7.62
C LEU A 815 13.40 -12.28 -6.99
N SER A 816 12.51 -11.48 -6.41
CA SER A 816 11.20 -11.91 -5.91
C SER A 816 10.12 -10.92 -6.31
N ALA A 817 8.85 -11.32 -6.17
CA ALA A 817 7.71 -10.43 -6.29
C ALA A 817 7.31 -9.93 -4.90
N LEU A 818 7.12 -8.62 -4.76
CA LEU A 818 6.53 -7.98 -3.58
C LEU A 818 5.27 -7.21 -3.97
N GLY A 819 4.35 -7.04 -3.02
CA GLY A 819 3.11 -6.32 -3.26
C GLY A 819 2.56 -5.67 -1.99
N TRP A 820 2.33 -4.35 -2.05
CA TRP A 820 1.88 -3.54 -0.93
C TRP A 820 0.50 -2.95 -1.20
N GLY A 821 -0.29 -2.76 -0.15
CA GLY A 821 -1.57 -2.06 -0.17
C GLY A 821 -1.64 -1.06 0.98
N PRO A 822 -2.55 -0.06 0.94
CA PRO A 822 -2.37 1.14 1.71
C PRO A 822 -3.04 1.12 3.10
N ASP A 823 -2.21 1.25 4.14
CA ASP A 823 -2.67 1.58 5.50
C ASP A 823 -3.37 2.96 5.62
N TYR A 824 -2.78 4.01 5.05
CA TYR A 824 -3.24 5.41 5.09
C TYR A 824 -3.11 6.14 3.74
N ASP A 825 -3.71 7.32 3.62
CA ASP A 825 -3.93 8.03 2.35
C ASP A 825 -2.81 9.05 2.04
N ASP A 826 -1.59 8.57 1.79
CA ASP A 826 -0.44 9.36 1.36
C ASP A 826 0.60 8.48 0.65
N PRO A 827 1.37 8.95 -0.36
CA PRO A 827 2.30 8.10 -1.11
C PRO A 827 3.47 7.58 -0.27
N THR A 828 3.81 8.24 0.85
CA THR A 828 4.84 7.73 1.78
C THR A 828 4.50 6.35 2.35
N ASN A 829 3.23 5.96 2.37
CA ASN A 829 2.78 4.63 2.74
C ASN A 829 3.43 3.52 1.90
N TYR A 830 3.52 3.70 0.58
CA TYR A 830 4.22 2.76 -0.30
C TYR A 830 5.72 3.01 -0.27
N LEU A 831 6.16 4.27 -0.40
CA LEU A 831 7.57 4.60 -0.55
C LEU A 831 8.42 4.30 0.69
N ALA A 832 7.84 4.38 1.89
CA ALA A 832 8.53 4.04 3.14
C ALA A 832 8.76 2.53 3.32
N THR A 833 8.15 1.67 2.50
CA THR A 833 8.41 0.22 2.54
C THR A 833 9.76 -0.15 1.90
N ILE A 834 10.21 0.63 0.91
CA ILE A 834 11.38 0.34 0.04
C ILE A 834 12.60 1.23 0.31
N LYS A 835 12.54 2.09 1.33
CA LYS A 835 13.72 2.83 1.84
C LYS A 835 14.62 1.91 2.69
N TYR A 836 15.82 2.38 3.01
CA TYR A 836 16.68 1.70 3.99
C TYR A 836 15.95 1.59 5.35
N ASP A 837 15.96 0.42 5.99
CA ASP A 837 15.22 0.17 7.24
C ASP A 837 13.69 0.34 7.07
N GLY A 838 13.19 0.08 5.86
CA GLY A 838 11.76 0.04 5.51
C GLY A 838 11.14 -1.35 5.65
N ALA A 839 9.82 -1.44 5.49
CA ALA A 839 9.06 -2.69 5.69
C ALA A 839 9.50 -3.87 4.81
N TYR A 840 10.12 -3.64 3.64
CA TYR A 840 10.69 -4.68 2.77
C TYR A 840 12.20 -4.88 2.91
N ASP A 841 12.81 -4.40 4.00
CA ASP A 841 14.22 -4.69 4.28
C ASP A 841 14.50 -6.19 4.38
N TYR A 842 13.53 -6.99 4.85
CA TYR A 842 13.63 -8.46 4.86
C TYR A 842 13.69 -9.10 3.46
N LEU A 843 13.28 -8.38 2.40
CA LEU A 843 13.40 -8.81 1.01
C LEU A 843 14.65 -8.24 0.33
N GLN A 844 14.85 -6.92 0.44
CA GLN A 844 15.92 -6.22 -0.28
C GLN A 844 17.28 -6.27 0.45
N ASN A 845 17.28 -6.61 1.75
CA ASN A 845 18.44 -6.81 2.62
C ASN A 845 19.34 -5.57 2.81
N TRP A 846 18.76 -4.37 2.87
CA TRP A 846 19.54 -3.13 2.96
C TRP A 846 20.34 -3.01 4.26
N THR A 847 19.75 -3.34 5.41
CA THR A 847 20.44 -3.26 6.72
C THR A 847 21.57 -4.28 6.86
N THR A 848 21.53 -5.38 6.11
CA THR A 848 22.63 -6.36 6.07
C THR A 848 23.73 -5.93 5.09
N LEU A 849 23.38 -5.25 4.00
CA LEU A 849 24.33 -4.80 2.98
C LEU A 849 25.04 -3.48 3.37
N PHE A 850 24.36 -2.57 4.08
CA PHE A 850 24.90 -1.26 4.43
C PHE A 850 24.80 -0.97 5.93
N ASN A 851 25.92 -0.53 6.52
CA ASN A 851 25.93 0.08 7.84
C ASN A 851 25.43 1.53 7.76
N LYS A 852 24.60 1.93 8.72
CA LYS A 852 24.08 3.29 8.87
C LYS A 852 24.84 4.09 9.94
N SER A 853 25.19 5.33 9.61
CA SER A 853 25.65 6.35 10.56
C SER A 853 24.96 7.69 10.30
N VAL A 854 25.13 8.67 11.19
CA VAL A 854 24.50 10.00 11.07
C VAL A 854 25.35 10.91 10.18
N LEU A 855 24.72 11.59 9.20
CA LEU A 855 25.36 12.69 8.46
C LEU A 855 25.46 13.93 9.35
N ASN A 856 26.55 14.06 10.09
CA ASN A 856 26.84 15.27 10.87
C ASN A 856 26.96 16.51 9.95
N SER A 857 25.89 17.30 9.81
CA SER A 857 25.94 18.61 9.14
C SER A 857 26.55 19.64 10.09
N THR A 858 27.67 20.26 9.72
CA THR A 858 28.41 21.22 10.55
C THR A 858 27.75 22.59 10.70
N ASN A 859 26.62 22.84 10.03
CA ASN A 859 25.86 24.09 10.14
C ASN A 859 24.53 23.88 10.88
N THR A 860 24.55 24.10 12.19
CA THR A 860 23.34 24.33 12.98
C THR A 860 22.77 25.72 12.65
N ASN A 861 22.07 25.84 11.53
CA ASN A 861 21.24 27.02 11.29
C ASN A 861 20.07 27.04 12.28
N SER A 862 19.79 28.20 12.86
CA SER A 862 18.95 28.42 14.06
C SER A 862 17.43 28.22 13.86
N GLN A 863 17.01 27.30 12.98
CA GLN A 863 15.61 27.04 12.63
C GLN A 863 15.19 25.56 12.78
N GLY A 864 15.71 24.85 13.78
CA GLY A 864 15.05 23.65 14.34
C GLY A 864 14.79 22.46 13.38
N VAL A 865 15.45 22.40 12.22
CA VAL A 865 15.31 21.28 11.29
C VAL A 865 16.09 20.08 11.85
N ASN A 866 15.37 19.01 12.20
CA ASN A 866 15.96 17.74 12.60
C ASN A 866 16.56 17.05 11.36
N ASN A 867 17.81 17.37 11.01
CA ASN A 867 18.53 16.68 9.93
C ASN A 867 18.83 15.22 10.33
N LYS A 868 17.86 14.33 10.11
CA LYS A 868 17.98 12.86 10.31
C LYS A 868 18.75 12.14 9.19
N ASN A 869 19.46 12.90 8.35
CA ASN A 869 20.14 12.38 7.17
C ASN A 869 21.11 11.25 7.56
N ILE A 870 21.02 10.12 6.86
CA ILE A 870 21.83 8.94 7.09
C ILE A 870 23.00 8.91 6.10
N LYS A 871 24.17 8.48 6.58
CA LYS A 871 25.27 8.02 5.74
C LYS A 871 25.23 6.51 5.71
N LEU A 872 25.23 5.93 4.51
CA LEU A 872 25.37 4.49 4.29
C LEU A 872 26.83 4.17 3.92
N GLU A 873 27.35 3.08 4.45
CA GLU A 873 28.67 2.52 4.14
C GLU A 873 28.53 1.01 3.95
N LEU A 874 29.26 0.42 3.00
CA LEU A 874 29.14 -1.01 2.71
C LEU A 874 29.56 -1.86 3.92
N ALA A 875 28.73 -2.85 4.28
CA ALA A 875 29.02 -3.78 5.36
C ALA A 875 30.01 -4.85 4.90
N ILE A 876 31.31 -4.56 5.04
CA ILE A 876 32.41 -5.43 4.60
C ILE A 876 32.88 -6.31 5.76
N SER A 877 32.80 -7.63 5.61
CA SER A 877 33.28 -8.58 6.62
C SER A 877 34.81 -8.66 6.66
N GLY A 878 35.35 -9.30 7.70
CA GLY A 878 36.80 -9.52 7.83
C GLY A 878 37.43 -10.29 6.66
N LYS A 879 36.67 -11.16 5.99
CA LYS A 879 37.14 -11.96 4.84
C LYS A 879 37.20 -11.14 3.54
N GLU A 880 36.27 -10.19 3.38
CA GLU A 880 36.11 -9.37 2.17
C GLU A 880 37.03 -8.14 2.12
N LYS A 881 37.85 -7.92 3.16
CA LYS A 881 38.75 -6.76 3.25
C LYS A 881 39.74 -6.66 2.09
N ALA A 882 40.16 -7.78 1.51
CA ALA A 882 41.06 -7.79 0.36
C ALA A 882 40.43 -7.15 -0.89
N ASP A 883 39.12 -7.40 -1.11
CA ASP A 883 38.37 -6.93 -2.27
C ASP A 883 37.60 -5.63 -2.02
N LYS A 884 37.87 -4.97 -0.87
CA LYS A 884 37.15 -3.78 -0.39
C LYS A 884 36.94 -2.73 -1.49
N ALA A 885 37.99 -2.37 -2.24
CA ALA A 885 37.90 -1.35 -3.28
C ALA A 885 36.99 -1.77 -4.45
N THR A 886 37.03 -3.05 -4.85
CA THR A 886 36.16 -3.62 -5.89
C THR A 886 34.71 -3.63 -5.43
N LEU A 887 34.46 -4.02 -4.18
CA LEU A 887 33.13 -4.05 -3.58
C LEU A 887 32.55 -2.64 -3.43
N GLU A 888 33.30 -1.69 -2.86
CA GLU A 888 32.87 -0.29 -2.74
C GLU A 888 32.56 0.33 -4.10
N LYS A 889 33.32 0.00 -5.15
CA LYS A 889 33.04 0.43 -6.53
C LYS A 889 31.75 -0.20 -7.07
N ALA A 890 31.59 -1.52 -6.94
CA ALA A 890 30.42 -2.27 -7.43
C ALA A 890 29.09 -1.76 -6.83
N TYR A 891 29.08 -1.47 -5.53
CA TYR A 891 27.87 -1.03 -4.83
C TYR A 891 27.66 0.48 -4.78
N LYS A 892 28.60 1.32 -5.27
CA LYS A 892 28.54 2.78 -5.09
C LYS A 892 27.22 3.38 -5.58
N ASN A 893 26.83 3.11 -6.82
CA ASN A 893 25.61 3.67 -7.39
C ASN A 893 24.35 3.25 -6.61
N LEU A 894 24.29 1.99 -6.17
CA LEU A 894 23.17 1.45 -5.40
C LEU A 894 23.07 2.11 -4.02
N LYS A 895 24.21 2.20 -3.32
CA LYS A 895 24.37 2.85 -2.02
C LYS A 895 23.94 4.33 -2.08
N ASP A 896 24.47 5.08 -3.04
CA ASP A 896 24.16 6.50 -3.23
C ASP A 896 22.67 6.72 -3.53
N SER A 897 22.08 5.87 -4.38
CA SER A 897 20.67 5.95 -4.77
C SER A 897 19.73 5.67 -3.59
N LEU A 898 20.03 4.63 -2.80
CA LEU A 898 19.26 4.27 -1.60
C LEU A 898 19.39 5.33 -0.50
N GLN A 899 20.60 5.85 -0.28
CA GLN A 899 20.85 6.92 0.68
C GLN A 899 20.07 8.19 0.33
N TYR A 900 20.15 8.61 -0.93
CA TYR A 900 19.40 9.76 -1.44
C TYR A 900 17.88 9.59 -1.25
N PHE A 901 17.32 8.49 -1.77
CA PHE A 901 15.89 8.19 -1.66
C PHE A 901 15.42 8.18 -0.20
N THR A 902 16.20 7.54 0.70
CA THR A 902 15.86 7.46 2.12
C THR A 902 15.89 8.83 2.80
N ASN A 903 16.87 9.67 2.50
CA ASN A 903 17.02 11.00 3.09
C ASN A 903 15.93 11.96 2.62
N GLU A 904 15.70 12.06 1.31
CA GLU A 904 14.66 12.95 0.78
C GLU A 904 13.25 12.50 1.14
N LEU A 905 12.96 11.19 1.09
CA LEU A 905 11.66 10.69 1.53
C LEU A 905 11.39 11.07 2.98
N THR A 906 12.40 10.95 3.85
CA THR A 906 12.30 11.36 5.27
C THR A 906 12.13 12.88 5.41
N TYR A 907 12.87 13.68 4.63
CA TYR A 907 12.74 15.14 4.63
C TYR A 907 11.35 15.60 4.18
N VAL A 908 10.86 15.11 3.04
CA VAL A 908 9.53 15.42 2.49
C VAL A 908 8.44 15.00 3.46
N ASP A 909 8.55 13.80 4.02
CA ASP A 909 7.60 13.25 4.97
C ASP A 909 7.45 14.13 6.23
N GLU A 910 8.57 14.61 6.79
CA GLU A 910 8.58 15.40 8.02
C GLU A 910 8.28 16.89 7.82
N ASN A 911 8.60 17.47 6.66
CA ASN A 911 8.62 18.93 6.47
C ASN A 911 7.62 19.47 5.45
N VAL A 912 7.20 18.69 4.43
CA VAL A 912 6.36 19.18 3.32
C VAL A 912 4.91 18.74 3.51
N GLN A 913 4.01 19.71 3.64
CA GLN A 913 2.60 19.51 4.02
C GLN A 913 1.58 20.05 3.01
N GLU A 914 2.00 20.94 2.11
CA GLU A 914 1.17 21.38 0.98
C GLU A 914 1.14 20.23 -0.04
N LEU A 915 -0.06 19.87 -0.52
CA LEU A 915 -0.27 18.62 -1.25
C LEU A 915 0.38 18.64 -2.64
N TYR A 916 0.30 19.75 -3.37
CA TYR A 916 0.92 19.84 -4.70
C TYR A 916 2.44 19.74 -4.61
N GLU A 917 3.08 20.46 -3.68
CA GLU A 917 4.52 20.38 -3.43
C GLU A 917 4.93 18.97 -2.96
N ARG A 918 4.18 18.39 -2.01
CA ARG A 918 4.45 17.05 -1.46
C ARG A 918 4.37 15.99 -2.54
N TYR A 919 3.27 15.92 -3.29
CA TYR A 919 3.07 14.90 -4.32
C TYR A 919 4.02 15.08 -5.50
N THR A 920 4.35 16.32 -5.89
CA THR A 920 5.39 16.58 -6.90
C THR A 920 6.76 16.05 -6.46
N LYS A 921 7.15 16.27 -5.19
CA LYS A 921 8.43 15.77 -4.65
C LYS A 921 8.45 14.24 -4.49
N LEU A 922 7.37 13.63 -4.01
CA LEU A 922 7.27 12.18 -3.88
C LEU A 922 7.26 11.49 -5.25
N ALA A 923 6.54 12.04 -6.25
CA ALA A 923 6.52 11.52 -7.61
C ALA A 923 7.93 11.51 -8.25
N LYS A 924 8.69 12.60 -8.07
CA LYS A 924 10.11 12.68 -8.49
C LYS A 924 10.97 11.58 -7.85
N LEU A 925 10.79 11.29 -6.56
CA LEU A 925 11.52 10.23 -5.86
C LEU A 925 11.14 8.82 -6.34
N GLU A 926 9.85 8.57 -6.61
CA GLU A 926 9.38 7.30 -7.11
C GLU A 926 9.82 7.05 -8.56
N ASN A 927 9.72 8.06 -9.43
CA ASN A 927 10.25 8.01 -10.79
C ASN A 927 11.77 7.81 -10.79
N PHE A 928 12.50 8.47 -9.89
CA PHE A 928 13.94 8.22 -9.70
C PHE A 928 14.22 6.73 -9.38
N TYR A 929 13.51 6.17 -8.41
CA TYR A 929 13.78 4.84 -7.86
C TYR A 929 13.33 3.70 -8.79
N THR A 930 12.13 3.81 -9.37
CA THR A 930 11.52 2.80 -10.27
C THR A 930 12.04 2.91 -11.71
N LEU A 931 12.22 4.12 -12.23
CA LEU A 931 12.60 4.34 -13.62
C LEU A 931 14.11 4.52 -13.76
N SER A 932 14.66 5.58 -13.17
CA SER A 932 16.05 5.97 -13.47
C SER A 932 17.08 5.01 -12.89
N SER A 933 16.78 4.42 -11.72
CA SER A 933 17.65 3.51 -10.98
C SER A 933 17.23 2.03 -11.07
N ALA A 934 15.99 1.77 -11.50
CA ALA A 934 15.39 0.44 -11.66
C ALA A 934 15.63 -0.50 -10.46
N ILE A 935 15.55 0.01 -9.23
CA ILE A 935 15.82 -0.77 -8.01
C ILE A 935 14.65 -1.72 -7.69
N ILE A 936 13.44 -1.31 -8.06
CA ILE A 936 12.27 -2.19 -8.21
C ILE A 936 11.65 -1.92 -9.59
N ILE A 937 10.86 -2.86 -10.09
CA ILE A 937 10.12 -2.73 -11.34
C ILE A 937 8.65 -3.03 -11.06
N PRO A 938 7.77 -2.01 -11.00
CA PRO A 938 6.33 -2.20 -10.99
C PRO A 938 5.84 -3.14 -12.09
N THR A 939 4.82 -3.95 -11.78
CA THR A 939 4.29 -4.98 -12.67
C THR A 939 2.79 -4.82 -12.88
N HIS A 940 1.99 -5.04 -11.85
CA HIS A 940 0.55 -5.20 -11.99
C HIS A 940 -0.20 -4.92 -10.67
N THR A 941 -1.52 -4.90 -10.77
CA THR A 941 -2.42 -5.13 -9.64
C THR A 941 -3.21 -6.41 -9.86
N THR A 942 -3.68 -7.05 -8.79
CA THR A 942 -4.54 -8.24 -8.87
C THR A 942 -6.03 -7.90 -9.00
N GLN A 943 -6.40 -6.61 -8.93
CA GLN A 943 -7.77 -6.12 -8.95
C GLN A 943 -7.98 -5.15 -10.12
N ALA A 944 -8.92 -5.43 -11.01
CA ALA A 944 -9.35 -4.45 -12.01
C ALA A 944 -10.04 -3.24 -11.35
N ASP A 945 -10.04 -2.09 -12.02
CA ASP A 945 -10.72 -0.85 -11.57
C ASP A 945 -12.25 -0.89 -11.73
N THR A 946 -12.75 -1.92 -12.40
CA THR A 946 -14.15 -2.31 -12.36
C THR A 946 -14.29 -3.76 -11.92
N LEU A 947 -15.49 -4.14 -11.50
CA LEU A 947 -15.81 -5.49 -11.09
C LEU A 947 -17.24 -5.83 -11.51
N PRO A 948 -17.46 -6.88 -12.32
CA PRO A 948 -18.79 -7.43 -12.52
C PRO A 948 -19.27 -8.15 -11.26
N VAL A 949 -20.41 -7.72 -10.74
CA VAL A 949 -21.03 -8.28 -9.53
C VAL A 949 -22.49 -8.65 -9.81
N ILE A 950 -22.89 -9.81 -9.29
CA ILE A 950 -24.30 -10.23 -9.22
C ILE A 950 -24.67 -10.25 -7.74
N SER A 951 -25.63 -9.43 -7.34
CA SER A 951 -25.87 -9.12 -5.94
C SER A 951 -27.36 -8.99 -5.61
N TYR A 952 -27.73 -9.43 -4.41
CA TYR A 952 -28.94 -8.95 -3.74
C TYR A 952 -28.70 -7.63 -3.00
N LEU A 953 -27.45 -7.18 -2.82
CA LEU A 953 -27.11 -5.97 -2.08
C LEU A 953 -27.24 -4.72 -2.96
N ASP A 954 -27.52 -3.60 -2.30
CA ASP A 954 -27.37 -2.26 -2.86
C ASP A 954 -25.88 -1.86 -2.85
N GLU A 955 -25.20 -2.05 -3.98
CA GLU A 955 -23.76 -1.79 -4.07
C GLU A 955 -23.40 -0.31 -3.84
N PHE A 956 -24.32 0.64 -4.11
CA PHE A 956 -24.13 2.06 -3.81
C PHE A 956 -24.36 2.43 -2.34
N SER A 957 -24.86 1.50 -1.51
CA SER A 957 -24.95 1.69 -0.06
C SER A 957 -23.68 1.30 0.70
N LYS A 958 -22.67 0.76 0.00
CA LYS A 958 -21.42 0.26 0.61
C LYS A 958 -20.29 1.30 0.49
N PRO A 959 -19.45 1.46 1.52
CA PRO A 959 -18.19 2.17 1.40
C PRO A 959 -17.25 1.44 0.43
N THR A 960 -16.58 2.19 -0.44
CA THR A 960 -15.56 1.69 -1.39
C THR A 960 -14.17 2.26 -1.12
N TRP A 961 -13.99 2.94 0.01
CA TRP A 961 -12.74 3.63 0.32
C TRP A 961 -11.57 2.65 0.50
N PRO A 962 -10.40 2.91 -0.13
CA PRO A 962 -9.36 1.90 -0.34
C PRO A 962 -8.45 1.66 0.86
N THR A 963 -8.34 2.61 1.79
CA THR A 963 -7.45 2.51 2.96
C THR A 963 -8.15 1.93 4.19
N GLY A 964 -7.36 1.37 5.12
CA GLY A 964 -7.87 0.88 6.40
C GLY A 964 -8.92 -0.23 6.28
N THR A 965 -10.05 -0.07 6.98
CA THR A 965 -11.11 -1.11 7.05
C THR A 965 -12.48 -0.63 6.57
N HIS A 966 -12.55 0.52 5.90
CA HIS A 966 -13.81 1.16 5.52
C HIS A 966 -14.67 0.28 4.63
N ALA A 967 -14.12 -0.24 3.53
CA ALA A 967 -14.84 -1.12 2.60
C ALA A 967 -15.35 -2.46 3.17
N ARG A 968 -15.01 -2.80 4.42
CA ARG A 968 -15.48 -4.00 5.15
C ARG A 968 -16.72 -3.73 6.00
N ARG A 969 -17.09 -2.47 6.22
CA ARG A 969 -18.15 -2.05 7.15
C ARG A 969 -19.54 -2.21 6.55
N LEU A 970 -20.47 -2.76 7.33
CA LEU A 970 -21.85 -3.03 6.91
C LEU A 970 -22.89 -2.06 7.52
N VAL A 971 -22.46 -0.91 8.05
CA VAL A 971 -23.37 0.20 8.42
C VAL A 971 -23.89 0.86 7.14
N GLY A 972 -25.19 1.12 7.05
CA GLY A 972 -25.84 1.70 5.87
C GLY A 972 -26.21 0.68 4.80
N VAL A 973 -25.60 -0.51 4.80
CA VAL A 973 -25.73 -1.49 3.72
C VAL A 973 -27.13 -2.10 3.66
N ARG A 974 -27.74 -2.05 2.48
CA ARG A 974 -29.10 -2.55 2.20
C ARG A 974 -29.08 -3.79 1.31
N MET A 975 -30.14 -4.60 1.39
CA MET A 975 -30.33 -5.79 0.58
C MET A 975 -31.78 -5.93 0.11
N PHE A 976 -31.97 -6.35 -1.14
CA PHE A 976 -33.24 -6.51 -1.82
C PHE A 976 -33.71 -7.98 -1.81
N ASP A 977 -34.99 -8.20 -2.12
CA ASP A 977 -35.56 -9.55 -2.23
C ASP A 977 -35.32 -10.19 -3.61
N LYS A 978 -34.79 -9.44 -4.58
CA LYS A 978 -34.38 -9.91 -5.91
C LYS A 978 -32.98 -9.41 -6.26
N ILE A 979 -32.33 -10.05 -7.24
CA ILE A 979 -31.07 -9.58 -7.80
C ILE A 979 -31.29 -8.21 -8.45
N VAL A 980 -30.34 -7.29 -8.26
CA VAL A 980 -30.38 -5.96 -8.90
C VAL A 980 -30.20 -6.10 -10.41
N THR A 981 -31.21 -5.69 -11.19
CA THR A 981 -31.15 -5.63 -12.65
C THR A 981 -30.29 -4.46 -13.15
N LYS A 982 -29.76 -4.53 -14.39
CA LYS A 982 -29.03 -3.42 -15.02
C LYS A 982 -29.80 -2.10 -14.94
N LYS A 983 -31.12 -2.14 -15.18
CA LYS A 983 -31.99 -0.96 -15.07
C LYS A 983 -32.01 -0.37 -13.66
N GLN A 984 -32.24 -1.20 -12.64
CA GLN A 984 -32.27 -0.75 -11.24
C GLN A 984 -30.91 -0.22 -10.79
N PHE A 985 -29.81 -0.84 -11.24
CA PHE A 985 -28.47 -0.37 -10.96
C PHE A 985 -28.19 1.00 -11.61
N ALA A 986 -28.66 1.22 -12.84
CA ALA A 986 -28.57 2.52 -13.51
C ALA A 986 -29.38 3.61 -12.78
N GLU A 987 -30.59 3.27 -12.28
CA GLU A 987 -31.41 4.17 -11.45
C GLU A 987 -30.71 4.51 -10.11
N GLN A 988 -30.13 3.52 -9.43
CA GLN A 988 -29.33 3.71 -8.21
C GLN A 988 -28.10 4.58 -8.46
N LYS A 989 -27.36 4.31 -9.55
CA LYS A 989 -26.19 5.09 -9.96
C LYS A 989 -26.54 6.54 -10.24
N ALA A 990 -27.63 6.79 -10.98
CA ALA A 990 -28.09 8.15 -11.27
C ALA A 990 -28.41 8.93 -9.99
N LYS A 991 -29.04 8.29 -8.99
CA LYS A 991 -29.29 8.88 -7.68
C LYS A 991 -27.99 9.17 -6.92
N TYR A 992 -27.05 8.22 -6.92
CA TYR A 992 -25.75 8.36 -6.27
C TYR A 992 -24.91 9.53 -6.84
N GLU A 993 -24.89 9.71 -8.17
CA GLU A 993 -24.19 10.86 -8.77
C GLU A 993 -24.91 12.21 -8.53
N GLN A 994 -26.25 12.21 -8.37
CA GLN A 994 -26.99 13.39 -7.90
C GLN A 994 -26.66 13.72 -6.43
N GLU A 995 -26.58 12.71 -5.57
CA GLU A 995 -26.23 12.85 -4.15
C GLU A 995 -24.84 13.49 -3.95
N LYS A 996 -23.84 13.13 -4.77
CA LYS A 996 -22.53 13.83 -4.80
C LYS A 996 -22.63 15.32 -5.13
N THR A 997 -23.59 15.71 -5.97
CA THR A 997 -23.71 17.09 -6.49
C THR A 997 -24.51 17.99 -5.56
N TYR A 998 -25.63 17.48 -5.02
CA TYR A 998 -26.59 18.27 -4.22
C TYR A 998 -26.51 18.01 -2.71
N GLY A 999 -25.65 17.06 -2.31
CA GLY A 999 -25.53 16.57 -0.94
C GLY A 999 -26.53 15.47 -0.61
N TYR A 1000 -26.25 14.76 0.48
CA TYR A 1000 -27.02 13.58 0.91
C TYR A 1000 -27.18 13.54 2.44
N ASN A 1001 -28.06 12.65 2.91
CA ASN A 1001 -28.21 12.42 4.34
C ASN A 1001 -27.01 11.63 4.89
N SER A 1002 -26.30 12.15 5.90
CA SER A 1002 -25.10 11.50 6.43
C SER A 1002 -25.38 10.09 6.96
N LEU A 1003 -24.39 9.20 6.84
CA LEU A 1003 -24.51 7.82 7.31
C LEU A 1003 -24.42 7.76 8.84
N TYR A 1004 -23.54 8.56 9.42
CA TYR A 1004 -23.35 8.73 10.85
C TYR A 1004 -24.03 10.03 11.34
N PRO A 1005 -24.53 10.06 12.59
CA PRO A 1005 -25.19 11.25 13.11
C PRO A 1005 -24.19 12.39 13.39
N MET A 1006 -24.52 13.63 13.06
CA MET A 1006 -23.76 14.81 13.45
C MET A 1006 -23.66 14.93 14.98
N THR A 1007 -24.76 14.64 15.68
CA THR A 1007 -24.87 14.73 17.15
C THR A 1007 -26.01 13.84 17.65
N PHE A 1008 -26.08 13.64 18.96
CA PHE A 1008 -27.23 13.07 19.65
C PHE A 1008 -27.99 14.15 20.41
N ASP A 1009 -29.31 14.22 20.23
CA ASP A 1009 -30.16 15.10 21.04
C ASP A 1009 -30.66 14.33 22.27
N GLU A 1010 -30.11 14.67 23.43
CA GLU A 1010 -30.48 14.10 24.72
C GLU A 1010 -31.93 14.41 25.12
N LYS A 1011 -32.53 15.51 24.63
CA LYS A 1011 -33.92 15.89 24.97
C LYS A 1011 -34.94 15.02 24.24
N SER A 1012 -34.74 14.75 22.96
CA SER A 1012 -35.61 13.85 22.18
C SER A 1012 -35.15 12.38 22.18
N ASN A 1013 -33.98 12.09 22.75
CA ASN A 1013 -33.33 10.78 22.76
C ASN A 1013 -33.17 10.20 21.34
N LYS A 1014 -32.70 11.03 20.40
CA LYS A 1014 -32.58 10.70 18.97
C LYS A 1014 -31.25 11.13 18.35
N ASN A 1015 -30.82 10.36 17.36
CA ASN A 1015 -29.71 10.71 16.48
C ASN A 1015 -30.13 11.83 15.52
N VAL A 1016 -29.27 12.84 15.35
CA VAL A 1016 -29.45 13.93 14.38
C VAL A 1016 -28.39 13.81 13.30
N TYR A 1017 -28.81 13.69 12.04
CA TYR A 1017 -27.94 13.53 10.87
C TYR A 1017 -27.86 14.86 10.09
N PHE A 1018 -26.84 15.03 9.25
CA PHE A 1018 -26.87 16.08 8.23
C PHE A 1018 -27.86 15.69 7.14
N ASP A 1019 -28.68 16.62 6.66
CA ASP A 1019 -29.64 16.39 5.55
C ASP A 1019 -29.00 16.61 4.16
N LYS A 1020 -28.06 17.56 4.07
CA LYS A 1020 -27.32 17.95 2.85
C LYS A 1020 -25.82 17.93 3.09
N PHE A 1021 -25.30 16.78 3.49
CA PHE A 1021 -23.87 16.59 3.69
C PHE A 1021 -23.14 16.63 2.35
N THR A 1022 -22.05 17.40 2.27
CA THR A 1022 -21.22 17.61 1.07
C THR A 1022 -19.75 17.23 1.31
N GLY A 1023 -19.50 16.27 2.20
CA GLY A 1023 -18.16 15.77 2.52
C GLY A 1023 -17.36 16.53 3.58
N SER A 1024 -17.58 17.84 3.77
CA SER A 1024 -16.81 18.65 4.73
C SER A 1024 -17.32 18.55 6.19
N TRP A 1025 -17.13 17.40 6.86
CA TRP A 1025 -17.77 17.11 8.17
C TRP A 1025 -17.48 18.17 9.24
N THR A 1026 -16.20 18.44 9.52
CA THR A 1026 -15.77 19.39 10.56
C THR A 1026 -16.32 20.81 10.29
N LYS A 1027 -16.25 21.27 9.05
CA LYS A 1027 -16.82 22.56 8.62
C LYS A 1027 -18.33 22.63 8.86
N GLN A 1028 -19.10 21.67 8.34
CA GLN A 1028 -20.57 21.69 8.49
C GLN A 1028 -20.99 21.53 9.96
N TRP A 1029 -20.30 20.70 10.74
CA TRP A 1029 -20.56 20.51 12.17
C TRP A 1029 -20.36 21.83 12.94
N LYS A 1030 -19.24 22.52 12.67
CA LYS A 1030 -18.88 23.80 13.29
C LYS A 1030 -19.91 24.91 12.98
N GLU A 1031 -20.39 24.98 11.74
CA GLU A 1031 -21.46 25.91 11.35
C GLU A 1031 -22.76 25.68 12.12
N GLN A 1032 -23.10 24.42 12.42
CA GLN A 1032 -24.28 24.10 13.24
C GLN A 1032 -24.03 24.35 14.73
N TYR A 1033 -22.85 24.04 15.25
CA TYR A 1033 -22.46 24.32 16.63
C TYR A 1033 -22.56 25.83 16.95
N GLU A 1034 -22.03 26.70 16.10
CA GLU A 1034 -22.11 28.15 16.31
C GLU A 1034 -23.54 28.71 16.11
N LYS A 1035 -24.39 28.10 15.27
CA LYS A 1035 -25.83 28.44 15.21
C LYS A 1035 -26.53 28.11 16.53
N THR A 1036 -26.37 26.88 17.03
CA THR A 1036 -26.97 26.44 18.31
C THR A 1036 -26.47 27.28 19.49
N LYS A 1037 -25.18 27.60 19.53
CA LYS A 1037 -24.57 28.46 20.56
C LYS A 1037 -25.09 29.90 20.52
N LYS A 1038 -25.52 30.41 19.37
CA LYS A 1038 -26.20 31.71 19.22
C LYS A 1038 -27.69 31.66 19.54
N GLN A 1039 -28.33 30.48 19.49
CA GLN A 1039 -29.74 30.30 19.87
C GLN A 1039 -29.91 30.05 21.38
N ASN A 1040 -28.89 29.52 22.04
CA ASN A 1040 -28.84 29.30 23.48
C ASN A 1040 -28.30 30.49 24.29
N LYS A 1041 -27.97 31.60 23.61
CA LYS A 1041 -27.51 32.88 24.19
C LYS A 1041 -28.56 33.95 23.96
#